data_AF-A0A0G4N0S8-F1
#
_entry.id   AF-A0A0G4N0S8-F1
#
_cell.length_a   1.000
_cell.length_b   1.000
_cell.length_c   1.000
_cell.angle_alpha   90.00
_cell.angle_beta   90.00
_cell.angle_gamma   90.00
#
_symmetry.space_group_name_H-M   'P 1'
#
loop_
_entity.id
_entity.type
_entity.pdbx_description
1 polymer ?
#
loop_
_entity_poly.entity_id
_entity_poly.type
_entity_poly.pdbx_seq_one_letter_code
_entity_poly.pdbx_strand_id
1 'polypeptide(L)'
;MSSTSRSSLSLPNARPYPFDFPLATTALVIIDIQRDFVDPGGFGSVQCGNDEIFSKARSIVPAVQRVLEIFRSTRGHVIHTREGHQPDLADLPAAKKLRQINNPHGHHFMGIGDQGPMGRLLVRGEYGHDIIDELQPWPTEVVIDKPGKGSFWGTDIHRVLLARGITHLLFAGVTTECCVTTTLRECNDRGYQCCVLEDCTQGFDAQQVTTSLDTICAQDGLFGFVGNSADFVAAAKDVSTAPVSQLGASGPFPSIDDLQALYKDGRTTPIDVVNAAFDRIEAYQKEDPAVWTFLAKRTDVLVAAKALAEKYKEKPLPPLYGVPFGVKDSMDVAGIETTAACPSYAYVPKATAICVQHILDAGGIYVGKTNLDQLATGLSGCRSPYGVPHSTFSKDLIAGGSSSGGCVAVAARLVPFTVATDTAGSGRVPAAFNGVVGFKPTKGTISARGLVPACKTLDSIAIVATSVADARAVWRVIAKHDKADPYSKLPHTLPTWKTDFRGLKDGGFGFAVPPSAALEACTPEYRRLFAEAVKKLQSAGGRLRNTDWEAFERAGELLYEGALLHERITCIGRDFLQSSIKDGSLHPVIQELFSQALDTAPDAYDVFRDQATQAELSRRAHMAFDTLCGGVDVLVVPTTVCHPTFEEIAADPIRLNARLGTFTHFANIVDLCGLSVPAGTYLDEKGTELPFGVTILAGSGFDAKALDVARVLEEVTKAK
;
A
#
# COMPACT_ATOMS: atom_id res chain seq x y z
N MET A 1 -15.78 -20.72 -16.24
CA MET A 1 -14.53 -20.43 -16.99
C MET A 1 -14.26 -18.95 -16.81
N SER A 2 -13.34 -18.61 -15.89
CA SER A 2 -13.02 -17.25 -15.46
C SER A 2 -11.84 -16.72 -16.27
N SER A 3 -11.97 -15.53 -16.86
CA SER A 3 -11.06 -14.93 -17.83
C SER A 3 -9.84 -14.23 -17.22
N THR A 4 -9.23 -14.82 -16.19
CA THR A 4 -7.86 -14.49 -15.76
C THR A 4 -7.09 -15.79 -15.55
N SER A 5 -6.87 -16.52 -16.65
CA SER A 5 -5.69 -17.37 -16.73
C SER A 5 -4.50 -16.45 -16.48
N ARG A 6 -3.93 -16.50 -15.27
CA ARG A 6 -2.60 -15.97 -15.02
C ARG A 6 -1.71 -16.78 -15.97
N SER A 7 -1.24 -16.17 -17.04
CA SER A 7 -0.35 -16.83 -18.00
C SER A 7 0.92 -17.20 -17.24
N SER A 8 0.96 -18.45 -16.76
CA SER A 8 2.20 -19.04 -16.25
C SER A 8 3.13 -19.16 -17.45
N LEU A 9 4.31 -18.57 -17.32
CA LEU A 9 5.38 -18.72 -18.28
C LEU A 9 6.29 -19.85 -17.82
N SER A 10 7.08 -20.39 -18.75
CA SER A 10 8.03 -21.46 -18.49
C SER A 10 9.36 -21.16 -19.17
N LEU A 11 10.46 -21.45 -18.50
CA LEU A 11 11.79 -21.55 -19.09
C LEU A 11 12.11 -23.04 -19.27
N PRO A 12 11.79 -23.65 -20.42
CA PRO A 12 11.85 -25.11 -20.59
C PRO A 12 13.28 -25.65 -20.53
N ASN A 13 14.29 -24.84 -20.85
CA ASN A 13 15.69 -25.26 -20.81
C ASN A 13 16.41 -24.81 -19.54
N ALA A 14 15.69 -24.32 -18.53
CA ALA A 14 16.29 -24.01 -17.24
C ALA A 14 16.87 -25.27 -16.58
N ARG A 15 17.93 -25.06 -15.80
CA ARG A 15 18.57 -26.06 -14.96
C ARG A 15 18.22 -25.82 -13.49
N PRO A 16 18.06 -26.87 -12.68
CA PRO A 16 18.25 -28.29 -13.03
C PRO A 16 17.11 -28.92 -13.84
N TYR A 17 15.96 -28.26 -13.91
CA TYR A 17 14.77 -28.66 -14.68
C TYR A 17 13.96 -27.40 -15.04
N PRO A 18 12.89 -27.49 -15.87
CA PRO A 18 12.12 -26.34 -16.30
C PRO A 18 11.66 -25.44 -15.14
N PHE A 19 11.73 -24.12 -15.35
CA PHE A 19 11.32 -23.13 -14.35
C PHE A 19 9.99 -22.49 -14.76
N ASP A 20 8.92 -22.84 -14.05
CA ASP A 20 7.59 -22.28 -14.27
C ASP A 20 7.32 -21.12 -13.31
N PHE A 21 6.73 -20.04 -13.81
CA PHE A 21 6.44 -18.87 -12.99
C PHE A 21 5.25 -18.04 -13.50
N PRO A 22 4.40 -17.52 -12.61
CA PRO A 22 3.32 -16.59 -12.95
C PRO A 22 3.86 -15.15 -13.09
N LEU A 23 3.71 -14.55 -14.29
CA LEU A 23 4.23 -13.20 -14.56
C LEU A 23 3.71 -12.13 -13.58
N ALA A 24 2.43 -12.21 -13.19
CA ALA A 24 1.78 -11.25 -12.30
C ALA A 24 2.37 -11.19 -10.86
N THR A 25 3.08 -12.23 -10.42
CA THR A 25 3.75 -12.26 -9.11
C THR A 25 5.25 -12.53 -9.27
N THR A 26 5.81 -12.22 -10.43
CA THR A 26 7.24 -12.32 -10.73
C THR A 26 7.85 -10.93 -10.85
N ALA A 27 9.03 -10.73 -10.25
CA ALA A 27 9.82 -9.52 -10.49
C ALA A 27 11.13 -9.84 -11.22
N LEU A 28 11.52 -8.96 -12.14
CA LEU A 28 12.87 -8.87 -12.65
C LEU A 28 13.71 -8.04 -11.66
N VAL A 29 14.79 -8.63 -11.17
CA VAL A 29 15.77 -7.96 -10.30
C VAL A 29 17.06 -7.74 -11.08
N ILE A 30 17.39 -6.49 -11.37
CA ILE A 30 18.60 -6.09 -12.09
C ILE A 30 19.63 -5.62 -11.05
N ILE A 31 20.72 -6.37 -10.93
CA ILE A 31 21.74 -6.17 -9.90
C ILE A 31 22.89 -5.31 -10.43
N ASP A 32 23.08 -4.15 -9.81
CA ASP A 32 24.30 -3.34 -9.83
C ASP A 32 24.84 -2.98 -11.23
N ILE A 33 24.00 -2.81 -12.25
CA ILE A 33 24.42 -2.27 -13.56
C ILE A 33 24.62 -0.74 -13.49
N GLN A 34 25.38 -0.31 -12.50
CA GLN A 34 25.84 1.07 -12.33
C GLN A 34 27.11 1.28 -13.14
N ARG A 35 27.38 2.53 -13.52
CA ARG A 35 28.63 2.91 -14.22
C ARG A 35 29.86 2.42 -13.48
N ASP A 36 29.83 2.49 -12.15
CA ASP A 36 30.89 2.00 -11.29
C ASP A 36 31.21 0.52 -11.51
N PHE A 37 30.28 -0.32 -11.97
CA PHE A 37 30.55 -1.74 -12.22
C PHE A 37 30.73 -2.13 -13.70
N VAL A 38 30.33 -1.28 -14.65
CA VAL A 38 30.32 -1.65 -16.08
C VAL A 38 31.06 -0.69 -17.01
N ASP A 39 31.38 0.52 -16.54
CA ASP A 39 32.13 1.51 -17.31
C ASP A 39 33.61 1.58 -16.85
N PRO A 40 34.57 1.80 -17.77
CA PRO A 40 35.97 2.00 -17.42
C PRO A 40 36.16 3.17 -16.45
N GLY A 41 37.11 3.04 -15.52
CA GLY A 41 37.35 4.04 -14.48
C GLY A 41 36.38 3.96 -13.29
N GLY A 42 35.40 3.06 -13.32
CA GLY A 42 34.53 2.74 -12.19
C GLY A 42 35.16 1.75 -11.20
N PHE A 43 34.50 1.55 -10.06
CA PHE A 43 34.94 0.62 -9.01
C PHE A 43 35.27 -0.79 -9.52
N GLY A 44 34.42 -1.38 -10.38
CA GLY A 44 34.60 -2.69 -10.97
C GLY A 44 35.87 -2.80 -11.82
N SER A 45 36.20 -1.75 -12.58
CA SER A 45 37.44 -1.73 -13.38
C SER A 45 38.68 -1.74 -12.47
N VAL A 46 38.65 -0.98 -11.37
CA VAL A 46 39.69 -0.94 -10.35
C VAL A 46 39.83 -2.31 -9.67
N GLN A 47 38.73 -3.02 -9.42
CA GLN A 47 38.75 -4.35 -8.80
C GLN A 47 39.20 -5.47 -9.72
N CYS A 48 38.85 -5.39 -11.00
CA CYS A 48 39.21 -6.42 -11.98
C CYS A 48 40.71 -6.33 -12.32
N GLY A 49 41.25 -5.10 -12.43
CA GLY A 49 42.67 -4.87 -12.72
C GLY A 49 43.11 -5.30 -14.13
N ASN A 50 42.16 -5.72 -14.98
CA ASN A 50 42.39 -6.17 -16.34
C ASN A 50 41.25 -5.69 -17.25
N ASP A 51 41.56 -4.76 -18.15
CA ASP A 51 40.56 -4.12 -19.01
C ASP A 51 39.89 -5.09 -19.99
N GLU A 52 40.62 -6.09 -20.49
CA GLU A 52 40.07 -7.09 -21.41
C GLU A 52 39.01 -7.96 -20.72
N ILE A 53 39.30 -8.40 -19.49
CA ILE A 53 38.35 -9.17 -18.68
C ILE A 53 37.17 -8.27 -18.29
N PHE A 54 37.44 -7.06 -17.79
CA PHE A 54 36.42 -6.13 -17.35
C PHE A 54 35.46 -5.72 -18.46
N SER A 55 35.95 -5.58 -19.71
CA SER A 55 35.12 -5.21 -20.86
C SER A 55 33.92 -6.15 -21.08
N LYS A 56 34.01 -7.40 -20.63
CA LYS A 56 32.92 -8.39 -20.68
C LYS A 56 31.75 -8.02 -19.78
N ALA A 57 31.95 -7.28 -18.69
CA ALA A 57 30.85 -6.85 -17.81
C ALA A 57 29.77 -6.07 -18.58
N ARG A 58 30.16 -5.30 -19.60
CA ARG A 58 29.23 -4.54 -20.44
C ARG A 58 28.56 -5.38 -21.54
N SER A 59 29.05 -6.59 -21.82
CA SER A 59 28.53 -7.42 -22.92
C SER A 59 27.11 -7.95 -22.67
N ILE A 60 26.65 -7.96 -21.43
CA ILE A 60 25.30 -8.43 -21.05
C ILE A 60 24.21 -7.37 -21.26
N VAL A 61 24.59 -6.09 -21.40
CA VAL A 61 23.64 -4.96 -21.43
C VAL A 61 22.57 -5.15 -22.51
N PRO A 62 22.87 -5.55 -23.77
CA PRO A 62 21.84 -5.77 -24.77
C PRO A 62 20.85 -6.88 -24.42
N ALA A 63 21.29 -7.93 -23.70
CA ALA A 63 20.40 -9.00 -23.27
C ALA A 63 19.49 -8.54 -22.13
N VAL A 64 20.06 -7.87 -21.12
CA VAL A 64 19.32 -7.28 -20.01
C VAL A 64 18.28 -6.29 -20.51
N GLN A 65 18.64 -5.44 -21.47
CA GLN A 65 17.75 -4.44 -22.06
C GLN A 65 16.53 -5.10 -22.72
N ARG A 66 16.72 -6.17 -23.50
CA ARG A 66 15.60 -6.90 -24.12
C ARG A 66 14.64 -7.47 -23.09
N VAL A 67 15.16 -8.08 -22.02
CA VAL A 67 14.34 -8.64 -20.92
C VAL A 67 13.58 -7.51 -20.21
N LEU A 68 14.25 -6.41 -19.91
CA LEU A 68 13.67 -5.23 -19.27
C LEU A 68 12.53 -4.65 -20.10
N GLU A 69 12.72 -4.47 -21.40
CA GLU A 69 11.69 -3.96 -22.32
C GLU A 69 10.45 -4.85 -22.38
N ILE A 70 10.62 -6.18 -22.28
CA ILE A 70 9.51 -7.13 -22.21
C ILE A 70 8.76 -7.03 -20.88
N PHE A 71 9.46 -6.93 -19.74
CA PHE A 71 8.81 -6.69 -18.45
C PHE A 71 8.00 -5.38 -18.48
N ARG A 72 8.57 -4.33 -19.10
CA ARG A 72 7.91 -3.03 -19.29
C ARG A 72 6.70 -3.09 -20.22
N SER A 73 6.74 -3.89 -21.28
CA SER A 73 5.61 -4.05 -22.21
C SER A 73 4.47 -4.87 -21.60
N THR A 74 4.80 -5.85 -20.76
CA THR A 74 3.86 -6.74 -20.08
C THR A 74 3.40 -6.22 -18.71
N ARG A 75 3.86 -5.04 -18.28
CA ARG A 75 3.56 -4.42 -16.97
C ARG A 75 4.03 -5.28 -15.79
N GLY A 76 5.08 -6.06 -15.99
CA GLY A 76 5.74 -6.84 -14.95
C GLY A 76 6.46 -5.95 -13.93
N HIS A 77 6.83 -6.54 -12.79
CA HIS A 77 7.56 -5.82 -11.75
C HIS A 77 9.05 -5.77 -12.06
N VAL A 78 9.64 -4.57 -12.03
CA VAL A 78 11.08 -4.35 -12.20
C VAL A 78 11.65 -3.70 -10.96
N ILE A 79 12.76 -4.26 -10.47
CA ILE A 79 13.52 -3.76 -9.33
C ILE A 79 14.98 -3.67 -9.77
N HIS A 80 15.54 -2.47 -9.70
CA HIS A 80 16.96 -2.22 -9.87
C HIS A 80 17.61 -2.14 -8.50
N THR A 81 18.84 -2.60 -8.39
CA THR A 81 19.67 -2.38 -7.20
C THR A 81 20.95 -1.68 -7.60
N ARG A 82 21.47 -0.90 -6.65
CA ARG A 82 22.68 -0.12 -6.79
C ARG A 82 23.50 -0.30 -5.52
N GLU A 83 24.71 -0.81 -5.63
CA GLU A 83 25.62 -0.84 -4.49
C GLU A 83 26.20 0.55 -4.26
N GLY A 84 26.04 1.05 -3.04
CA GLY A 84 26.62 2.32 -2.65
C GLY A 84 26.31 2.75 -1.24
N HIS A 85 27.14 3.67 -0.78
CA HIS A 85 27.19 4.17 0.58
C HIS A 85 26.67 5.59 0.69
N GLN A 86 26.21 5.96 1.88
CA GLN A 86 25.82 7.34 2.16
C GLN A 86 26.99 8.31 1.85
N PRO A 87 26.71 9.59 1.50
CA PRO A 87 27.76 10.57 1.20
C PRO A 87 28.84 10.70 2.28
N ASP A 88 28.47 10.52 3.55
CA ASP A 88 29.35 10.56 4.72
C ASP A 88 30.01 9.19 5.05
N LEU A 89 29.68 8.15 4.28
CA LEU A 89 30.12 6.76 4.47
C LEU A 89 29.70 6.14 5.82
N ALA A 90 28.69 6.67 6.50
CA ALA A 90 28.28 6.17 7.82
C ALA A 90 27.78 4.71 7.80
N ASP A 91 27.33 4.23 6.64
CA ASP A 91 26.88 2.85 6.43
C ASP A 91 27.96 1.93 5.83
N LEU A 92 29.21 2.38 5.68
CA LEU A 92 30.35 1.61 5.18
C LEU A 92 31.08 0.91 6.34
N PRO A 93 31.03 -0.42 6.45
CA PRO A 93 31.79 -1.12 7.49
C PRO A 93 33.30 -0.92 7.28
N ALA A 94 34.02 -0.61 8.36
CA ALA A 94 35.49 -0.42 8.31
C ALA A 94 36.20 -1.60 7.65
N ALA A 95 35.74 -2.82 7.91
CA ALA A 95 36.32 -4.02 7.32
C ALA A 95 36.11 -4.11 5.79
N LYS A 96 35.00 -3.58 5.26
CA LYS A 96 34.75 -3.51 3.81
C LYS A 96 35.71 -2.51 3.16
N LYS A 97 35.97 -1.37 3.83
CA LYS A 97 36.91 -0.35 3.35
C LYS A 97 38.36 -0.80 3.42
N LEU A 98 38.80 -1.27 4.59
CA LEU A 98 40.23 -1.45 4.91
C LEU A 98 40.83 -2.74 4.32
N ARG A 99 40.07 -3.84 4.20
CA ARG A 99 40.62 -5.12 3.73
C ARG A 99 41.20 -5.04 2.33
N GLN A 100 40.55 -4.26 1.47
CA GLN A 100 40.92 -4.14 0.07
C GLN A 100 42.18 -3.30 -0.09
N ILE A 101 42.23 -2.13 0.53
CA ILE A 101 43.37 -1.20 0.42
C ILE A 101 44.61 -1.66 1.21
N ASN A 102 44.43 -2.48 2.24
CA ASN A 102 45.52 -3.00 3.07
C ASN A 102 46.03 -4.38 2.62
N ASN A 103 45.55 -4.92 1.49
CA ASN A 103 46.03 -6.21 1.01
C ASN A 103 47.50 -6.06 0.54
N PRO A 104 48.48 -6.75 1.17
CA PRO A 104 49.89 -6.64 0.78
C PRO A 104 50.18 -7.17 -0.63
N HIS A 105 49.26 -7.96 -1.18
CA HIS A 105 49.30 -8.49 -2.55
C HIS A 105 48.20 -7.89 -3.43
N GLY A 106 47.61 -6.76 -3.02
CA GLY A 106 46.62 -6.03 -3.82
C GLY A 106 47.27 -5.40 -5.06
N HIS A 107 46.49 -5.28 -6.14
CA HIS A 107 46.93 -4.65 -7.40
C HIS A 107 46.49 -3.19 -7.53
N HIS A 108 45.81 -2.64 -6.52
CA HIS A 108 45.34 -1.25 -6.48
C HIS A 108 45.31 -0.70 -5.04
N PHE A 109 45.26 0.63 -4.93
CA PHE A 109 45.19 1.35 -3.64
C PHE A 109 43.92 2.20 -3.48
N MET A 110 43.04 2.22 -4.49
CA MET A 110 41.81 3.01 -4.47
C MET A 110 40.64 2.17 -3.94
N GLY A 111 40.01 2.63 -2.87
CA GLY A 111 38.89 1.96 -2.22
C GLY A 111 37.56 2.71 -2.34
N ILE A 112 36.54 2.12 -1.72
CA ILE A 112 35.20 2.71 -1.61
C ILE A 112 35.30 4.08 -0.93
N GLY A 113 34.72 5.10 -1.59
CA GLY A 113 34.68 6.48 -1.12
C GLY A 113 35.85 7.35 -1.56
N ASP A 114 36.89 6.77 -2.16
CA ASP A 114 38.02 7.53 -2.74
C ASP A 114 37.61 8.17 -4.06
N GLN A 115 38.27 9.28 -4.42
CA GLN A 115 37.98 10.03 -5.63
C GLN A 115 38.44 9.26 -6.88
N GLY A 116 37.49 8.89 -7.74
CA GLY A 116 37.74 8.30 -9.05
C GLY A 116 37.37 9.23 -10.22
N PRO A 117 37.58 8.78 -11.46
CA PRO A 117 37.24 9.51 -12.68
C PRO A 117 35.77 9.90 -12.82
N MET A 118 34.85 9.15 -12.20
CA MET A 118 33.40 9.34 -12.27
C MET A 118 32.78 9.86 -10.96
N GLY A 119 33.60 10.44 -10.08
CA GLY A 119 33.18 10.80 -8.72
C GLY A 119 33.76 9.86 -7.67
N ARG A 120 33.26 9.95 -6.43
CA ARG A 120 33.70 9.06 -5.35
C ARG A 120 33.13 7.65 -5.56
N LEU A 121 34.00 6.64 -5.54
CA LEU A 121 33.63 5.25 -5.87
C LEU A 121 32.56 4.71 -4.91
N LEU A 122 31.45 4.19 -5.46
CA LEU A 122 30.31 3.64 -4.73
C LEU A 122 29.70 4.59 -3.67
N VAL A 123 29.69 5.89 -3.95
CA VAL A 123 29.03 6.90 -3.10
C VAL A 123 27.74 7.37 -3.74
N ARG A 124 26.64 7.32 -2.99
CA ARG A 124 25.31 7.71 -3.47
C ARG A 124 25.28 9.17 -3.90
N GLY A 125 24.74 9.40 -5.08
CA GLY A 125 24.63 10.74 -5.70
C GLY A 125 25.80 11.10 -6.61
N GLU A 126 26.89 10.33 -6.62
CA GLU A 126 27.97 10.49 -7.58
C GLU A 126 27.58 9.93 -8.96
N TYR A 127 28.21 10.44 -10.03
CA TYR A 127 27.92 10.01 -11.40
C TYR A 127 28.20 8.52 -11.62
N GLY A 128 29.30 8.00 -11.07
CA GLY A 128 29.66 6.58 -11.12
C GLY A 128 28.64 5.65 -10.46
N HIS A 129 27.95 6.13 -9.41
CA HIS A 129 26.97 5.33 -8.69
C HIS A 129 25.64 5.16 -9.45
N ASP A 130 25.38 5.93 -10.51
CA ASP A 130 24.10 5.82 -11.21
C ASP A 130 24.06 4.66 -12.22
N ILE A 131 22.84 4.22 -12.56
CA ILE A 131 22.60 3.19 -13.59
C ILE A 131 22.99 3.75 -14.96
N ILE A 132 23.46 2.88 -15.87
CA ILE A 132 23.79 3.29 -17.24
C ILE A 132 22.55 3.77 -18.02
N ASP A 133 22.74 4.63 -19.02
CA ASP A 133 21.64 5.28 -19.75
C ASP A 133 20.73 4.26 -20.45
N GLU A 134 21.31 3.18 -20.98
CA GLU A 134 20.64 2.11 -21.70
C GLU A 134 19.59 1.39 -20.83
N LEU A 135 19.76 1.39 -19.51
CA LEU A 135 18.94 0.66 -18.54
C LEU A 135 18.29 1.58 -17.50
N GLN A 136 18.23 2.88 -17.76
CA GLN A 136 17.69 3.85 -16.81
C GLN A 136 16.29 3.46 -16.31
N PRO A 137 16.06 3.48 -14.97
CA PRO A 137 14.78 3.11 -14.39
C PRO A 137 13.64 4.03 -14.82
N TRP A 138 12.44 3.47 -15.00
CA TRP A 138 11.23 4.27 -15.13
C TRP A 138 10.73 4.74 -13.75
N PRO A 139 9.97 5.86 -13.65
CA PRO A 139 9.39 6.33 -12.40
C PRO A 139 8.48 5.32 -11.66
N THR A 140 8.00 4.30 -12.36
CA THR A 140 7.19 3.20 -11.81
C THR A 140 8.04 2.04 -11.26
N GLU A 141 9.33 2.00 -11.59
CA GLU A 141 10.27 0.95 -11.21
C GLU A 141 10.94 1.28 -9.88
N VAL A 142 11.33 0.25 -9.14
CA VAL A 142 11.96 0.45 -7.83
C VAL A 142 13.47 0.48 -8.02
N VAL A 143 14.14 1.40 -7.31
CA VAL A 143 15.59 1.41 -7.17
C VAL A 143 15.93 1.21 -5.70
N ILE A 144 16.73 0.19 -5.41
CA ILE A 144 17.21 -0.13 -4.06
C ILE A 144 18.71 0.20 -3.96
N ASP A 145 19.03 1.24 -3.21
CA ASP A 145 20.43 1.54 -2.85
C ASP A 145 20.84 0.66 -1.66
N LYS A 146 21.84 -0.21 -1.86
CA LYS A 146 22.30 -1.18 -0.86
C LYS A 146 23.77 -0.91 -0.46
N PRO A 147 24.09 -0.86 0.85
CA PRO A 147 25.49 -0.78 1.29
C PRO A 147 26.17 -2.16 1.32
N GLY A 148 25.38 -3.24 1.27
CA GLY A 148 25.86 -4.62 1.27
C GLY A 148 25.92 -5.24 -0.13
N LYS A 149 26.60 -6.39 -0.22
CA LYS A 149 26.62 -7.23 -1.43
C LYS A 149 25.23 -7.81 -1.71
N GLY A 150 24.62 -8.41 -0.67
CA GLY A 150 23.23 -8.86 -0.70
C GLY A 150 22.26 -7.69 -0.61
N SER A 151 21.20 -7.74 -1.42
CA SER A 151 20.27 -6.62 -1.54
C SER A 151 19.38 -6.41 -0.31
N PHE A 152 19.33 -7.35 0.63
CA PHE A 152 18.53 -7.24 1.85
C PHE A 152 19.27 -6.55 3.00
N TRP A 153 20.60 -6.46 2.95
CA TRP A 153 21.37 -5.88 4.03
C TRP A 153 21.20 -4.36 4.07
N GLY A 154 20.55 -3.86 5.13
CA GLY A 154 20.34 -2.42 5.33
C GLY A 154 19.36 -1.80 4.34
N THR A 155 18.43 -2.59 3.78
CA THR A 155 17.41 -2.12 2.84
C THR A 155 16.02 -2.66 3.16
N ASP A 156 15.01 -2.13 2.47
CA ASP A 156 13.62 -2.56 2.58
C ASP A 156 13.16 -3.45 1.42
N ILE A 157 14.08 -4.06 0.66
CA ILE A 157 13.72 -4.83 -0.55
C ILE A 157 12.72 -5.96 -0.24
N HIS A 158 12.83 -6.62 0.92
CA HIS A 158 11.87 -7.67 1.29
C HIS A 158 10.45 -7.10 1.42
N ARG A 159 10.30 -5.94 2.07
CA ARG A 159 9.01 -5.27 2.20
C ARG A 159 8.48 -4.81 0.84
N VAL A 160 9.36 -4.34 -0.04
CA VAL A 160 9.02 -3.95 -1.42
C VAL A 160 8.46 -5.13 -2.22
N LEU A 161 9.07 -6.30 -2.08
CA LEU A 161 8.65 -7.56 -2.72
C LEU A 161 7.31 -8.04 -2.14
N LEU A 162 7.19 -8.08 -0.81
CA LEU A 162 5.95 -8.43 -0.11
C LEU A 162 4.80 -7.49 -0.51
N ALA A 163 5.03 -6.17 -0.52
CA ALA A 163 4.04 -5.16 -0.92
C ALA A 163 3.51 -5.35 -2.36
N ARG A 164 4.30 -5.99 -3.23
CA ARG A 164 3.93 -6.31 -4.62
C ARG A 164 3.37 -7.72 -4.78
N GLY A 165 3.30 -8.52 -3.71
CA GLY A 165 2.84 -9.91 -3.76
C GLY A 165 3.77 -10.81 -4.57
N ILE A 166 5.08 -10.49 -4.59
CA ILE A 166 6.06 -11.26 -5.37
C ILE A 166 6.26 -12.63 -4.74
N THR A 167 6.34 -13.65 -5.60
CA THR A 167 6.64 -15.04 -5.24
C THR A 167 7.82 -15.60 -6.02
N HIS A 168 8.08 -15.07 -7.22
CA HIS A 168 9.14 -15.53 -8.11
C HIS A 168 10.04 -14.36 -8.52
N LEU A 169 11.31 -14.65 -8.79
CA LEU A 169 12.32 -13.65 -9.13
C LEU A 169 13.17 -14.15 -10.30
N LEU A 170 13.27 -13.31 -11.34
CA LEU A 170 14.26 -13.47 -12.41
C LEU A 170 15.41 -12.50 -12.14
N PHE A 171 16.65 -12.99 -12.16
CA PHE A 171 17.84 -12.21 -11.88
C PHE A 171 18.65 -11.93 -13.15
N ALA A 172 19.09 -10.69 -13.25
CA ALA A 172 20.05 -10.18 -14.23
C ALA A 172 21.02 -9.23 -13.49
N GLY A 173 22.18 -8.91 -14.07
CA GLY A 173 23.12 -7.97 -13.46
C GLY A 173 24.56 -8.43 -13.43
N VAL A 174 25.41 -7.67 -12.74
CA VAL A 174 26.85 -7.93 -12.68
C VAL A 174 27.30 -8.43 -11.31
N THR A 175 28.49 -9.01 -11.28
CA THR A 175 29.06 -9.75 -10.15
C THR A 175 28.24 -11.01 -9.81
N THR A 176 28.11 -11.91 -10.79
CA THR A 176 27.39 -13.20 -10.64
C THR A 176 27.82 -13.94 -9.38
N GLU A 177 29.12 -14.06 -9.17
CA GLU A 177 29.80 -14.68 -8.04
C GLU A 177 29.67 -13.94 -6.70
N CYS A 178 29.07 -12.74 -6.72
CA CYS A 178 28.93 -11.88 -5.55
C CYS A 178 27.49 -11.39 -5.34
N CYS A 179 27.11 -10.21 -5.83
CA CYS A 179 25.85 -9.56 -5.47
C CYS A 179 24.63 -10.32 -5.97
N VAL A 180 24.69 -10.90 -7.17
CA VAL A 180 23.61 -11.70 -7.76
C VAL A 180 23.34 -12.94 -6.91
N THR A 181 24.35 -13.78 -6.70
CA THR A 181 24.21 -15.03 -5.93
C THR A 181 23.94 -14.80 -4.45
N THR A 182 24.52 -13.77 -3.84
CA THR A 182 24.23 -13.42 -2.44
C THR A 182 22.77 -13.05 -2.28
N THR A 183 22.26 -12.17 -3.14
CA THR A 183 20.84 -11.75 -3.10
C THR A 183 19.90 -12.92 -3.38
N LEU A 184 20.21 -13.75 -4.37
CA LEU A 184 19.40 -14.91 -4.73
C LEU A 184 19.28 -15.91 -3.57
N ARG A 185 20.38 -16.24 -2.90
CA ARG A 185 20.35 -17.17 -1.76
C ARG A 185 19.51 -16.63 -0.61
N GLU A 186 19.63 -15.33 -0.31
CA GLU A 186 18.78 -14.67 0.66
C GLU A 186 17.29 -14.70 0.29
N CYS A 187 16.96 -14.62 -1.01
CA CYS A 187 15.60 -14.77 -1.49
C CYS A 187 15.08 -16.21 -1.28
N ASN A 188 15.88 -17.23 -1.59
CA ASN A 188 15.47 -18.63 -1.37
C ASN A 188 15.20 -18.92 0.11
N ASP A 189 16.05 -18.45 1.03
CA ASP A 189 15.83 -18.61 2.48
C ASP A 189 14.55 -17.92 2.97
N ARG A 190 14.07 -16.92 2.23
CA ARG A 190 12.81 -16.21 2.48
C ARG A 190 11.62 -16.81 1.74
N GLY A 191 11.81 -17.89 0.97
CA GLY A 191 10.76 -18.67 0.32
C GLY A 191 10.36 -18.21 -1.09
N TYR A 192 11.15 -17.34 -1.72
CA TYR A 192 10.96 -17.00 -3.13
C TYR A 192 11.52 -18.10 -4.04
N GLN A 193 10.91 -18.25 -5.22
CA GLN A 193 11.45 -19.07 -6.32
C GLN A 193 12.33 -18.21 -7.22
N CYS A 194 13.60 -18.57 -7.37
CA CYS A 194 14.58 -17.70 -8.02
C CYS A 194 15.25 -18.37 -9.22
N CYS A 195 15.34 -17.65 -10.33
CA CYS A 195 16.07 -18.09 -11.53
C CYS A 195 17.03 -16.98 -11.99
N VAL A 196 18.29 -17.34 -12.25
CA VAL A 196 19.27 -16.45 -12.90
C VAL A 196 19.21 -16.64 -14.40
N LEU A 197 19.11 -15.55 -15.15
CA LEU A 197 19.27 -15.56 -16.61
C LEU A 197 20.77 -15.47 -16.94
N GLU A 198 21.39 -16.58 -17.29
CA GLU A 198 22.85 -16.70 -17.39
C GLU A 198 23.47 -15.70 -18.38
N ASP A 199 22.84 -15.49 -19.53
CA ASP A 199 23.28 -14.56 -20.58
C ASP A 199 22.99 -13.09 -20.25
N CYS A 200 22.24 -12.84 -19.17
CA CYS A 200 22.01 -11.54 -18.58
C CYS A 200 22.84 -11.31 -17.31
N THR A 201 23.86 -12.14 -17.05
CA THR A 201 24.77 -11.95 -15.92
C THR A 201 26.24 -12.08 -16.30
N GLN A 202 27.11 -11.37 -15.57
CA GLN A 202 28.56 -11.44 -15.77
C GLN A 202 29.33 -11.11 -14.48
N GLY A 203 30.56 -11.58 -14.37
CA GLY A 203 31.49 -11.28 -13.29
C GLY A 203 32.84 -10.78 -13.78
N PHE A 204 33.79 -10.65 -12.86
CA PHE A 204 35.16 -10.26 -13.19
C PHE A 204 36.12 -11.45 -13.33
N ASP A 205 35.60 -12.67 -13.17
CA ASP A 205 36.34 -13.93 -13.34
C ASP A 205 35.39 -14.99 -13.92
N ALA A 206 35.70 -15.48 -15.12
CA ALA A 206 34.83 -16.41 -15.84
C ALA A 206 34.67 -17.76 -15.11
N GLN A 207 35.72 -18.26 -14.45
CA GLN A 207 35.64 -19.52 -13.72
C GLN A 207 34.74 -19.37 -12.49
N GLN A 208 34.83 -18.23 -11.79
CA GLN A 208 33.97 -17.94 -10.64
C GLN A 208 32.51 -17.78 -11.06
N VAL A 209 32.24 -17.15 -12.21
CA VAL A 209 30.89 -17.05 -12.79
C VAL A 209 30.31 -18.44 -13.05
N THR A 210 31.01 -19.29 -13.82
CA THR A 210 30.55 -20.65 -14.12
C THR A 210 30.32 -21.47 -12.85
N THR A 211 31.29 -21.48 -11.93
CA THR A 211 31.18 -22.21 -10.66
C THR A 211 29.99 -21.74 -9.84
N SER A 212 29.71 -20.43 -9.86
CA SER A 212 28.58 -19.84 -9.14
C SER A 212 27.23 -20.28 -9.72
N LEU A 213 27.08 -20.26 -11.05
CA LEU A 213 25.87 -20.74 -11.73
C LEU A 213 25.67 -22.25 -11.50
N ASP A 214 26.73 -23.05 -11.57
CA ASP A 214 26.63 -24.49 -11.28
C ASP A 214 26.27 -24.77 -9.83
N THR A 215 26.76 -23.94 -8.89
CA THR A 215 26.39 -24.04 -7.47
C THR A 215 24.91 -23.70 -7.25
N ILE A 216 24.33 -22.76 -8.01
CA ILE A 216 22.89 -22.45 -7.93
C ILE A 216 22.06 -23.70 -8.29
N CYS A 217 22.46 -24.43 -9.32
CA CYS A 217 21.75 -25.64 -9.75
C CYS A 217 22.10 -26.90 -8.93
N ALA A 218 23.06 -26.82 -8.00
CA ALA A 218 23.52 -27.97 -7.24
C ALA A 218 22.42 -28.53 -6.32
N GLN A 219 22.60 -29.78 -5.90
CA GLN A 219 21.69 -30.48 -4.97
C GLN A 219 20.24 -30.47 -5.48
N ASP A 220 20.08 -30.82 -6.77
CA ASP A 220 18.78 -30.93 -7.45
C ASP A 220 17.94 -29.65 -7.40
N GLY A 221 18.59 -28.48 -7.36
CA GLY A 221 17.95 -27.17 -7.40
C GLY A 221 17.66 -26.56 -6.05
N LEU A 222 18.27 -27.08 -4.97
CA LEU A 222 18.11 -26.53 -3.62
C LEU A 222 18.42 -25.02 -3.56
N PHE A 223 19.40 -24.57 -4.34
CA PHE A 223 19.82 -23.17 -4.38
C PHE A 223 19.20 -22.36 -5.52
N GLY A 224 18.23 -22.91 -6.25
CA GLY A 224 17.49 -22.20 -7.29
C GLY A 224 17.80 -22.68 -8.71
N PHE A 225 17.50 -21.80 -9.67
CA PHE A 225 17.50 -22.14 -11.09
C PHE A 225 18.44 -21.25 -11.89
N VAL A 226 18.93 -21.78 -13.01
CA VAL A 226 19.64 -21.02 -14.04
C VAL A 226 18.94 -21.27 -15.37
N GLY A 227 18.47 -20.21 -16.01
CA GLY A 227 17.84 -20.22 -17.32
C GLY A 227 18.52 -19.26 -18.29
N ASN A 228 17.91 -19.08 -19.45
CA ASN A 228 18.44 -18.20 -20.49
C ASN A 228 17.38 -17.18 -20.93
N SER A 229 17.78 -15.96 -21.23
CA SER A 229 16.85 -14.91 -21.64
C SER A 229 16.11 -15.23 -22.94
N ALA A 230 16.68 -16.06 -23.82
CA ALA A 230 16.03 -16.49 -25.05
C ALA A 230 14.73 -17.26 -24.79
N ASP A 231 14.70 -18.13 -23.76
CA ASP A 231 13.51 -18.87 -23.35
C ASP A 231 12.44 -17.89 -22.83
N PHE A 232 12.83 -16.91 -22.02
CA PHE A 232 11.92 -15.89 -21.51
C PHE A 232 11.32 -15.06 -22.65
N VAL A 233 12.16 -14.60 -23.59
CA VAL A 233 11.72 -13.84 -24.76
C VAL A 233 10.75 -14.66 -25.61
N ALA A 234 11.01 -15.96 -25.79
CA ALA A 234 10.11 -16.85 -26.51
C ALA A 234 8.76 -16.99 -25.78
N ALA A 235 8.78 -17.26 -24.47
CA ALA A 235 7.57 -17.42 -23.65
C ALA A 235 6.73 -16.13 -23.59
N ALA A 236 7.37 -14.96 -23.60
CA ALA A 236 6.69 -13.67 -23.49
C ALA A 236 5.99 -13.21 -24.78
N LYS A 237 6.33 -13.77 -25.95
CA LYS A 237 5.71 -13.38 -27.24
C LYS A 237 4.19 -13.61 -27.28
N ASP A 238 3.72 -14.62 -26.56
CA ASP A 238 2.31 -15.02 -26.54
C ASP A 238 1.52 -14.33 -25.41
N VAL A 239 2.16 -13.46 -24.62
CA VAL A 239 1.49 -12.71 -23.55
C VAL A 239 0.67 -11.59 -24.17
N SER A 240 -0.60 -11.89 -24.44
CA SER A 240 -1.58 -10.88 -24.85
C SER A 240 -1.89 -9.96 -23.67
N THR A 241 -1.75 -8.64 -23.88
CA THR A 241 -2.27 -7.67 -22.93
C THR A 241 -3.80 -7.63 -23.05
N ALA A 242 -4.50 -7.71 -21.91
CA ALA A 242 -5.96 -7.70 -21.92
C ALA A 242 -6.48 -6.43 -22.63
N PRO A 243 -7.55 -6.54 -23.44
CA PRO A 243 -8.12 -5.40 -24.13
C PRO A 243 -8.59 -4.35 -23.11
N VAL A 244 -8.08 -3.13 -23.26
CA VAL A 244 -8.41 -2.02 -22.36
C VAL A 244 -9.75 -1.42 -22.76
N SER A 245 -10.67 -1.30 -21.79
CA SER A 245 -11.98 -0.68 -21.99
C SER A 245 -11.85 0.80 -22.37
N GLN A 246 -12.73 1.30 -23.25
CA GLN A 246 -12.75 2.72 -23.60
C GLN A 246 -13.29 3.56 -22.44
N LEU A 247 -12.80 4.79 -22.31
CA LEU A 247 -13.36 5.80 -21.40
C LEU A 247 -14.77 6.18 -21.89
N GLY A 248 -15.81 5.53 -21.37
CA GLY A 248 -17.20 5.89 -21.65
C GLY A 248 -17.70 6.96 -20.68
N ALA A 249 -18.64 7.81 -21.14
CA ALA A 249 -19.33 8.77 -20.26
C ALA A 249 -20.27 8.06 -19.23
N SER A 250 -20.80 6.89 -19.59
CA SER A 250 -21.73 6.08 -18.77
C SER A 250 -21.16 4.74 -18.29
N GLY A 251 -19.92 4.40 -18.68
CA GLY A 251 -19.23 3.18 -18.26
C GLY A 251 -18.54 3.31 -16.90
N PRO A 252 -18.13 2.18 -16.28
CA PRO A 252 -17.33 2.19 -15.06
C PRO A 252 -16.05 3.02 -15.27
N PHE A 253 -15.66 3.82 -14.26
CA PHE A 253 -14.38 4.52 -14.30
C PHE A 253 -13.26 3.47 -14.40
N PRO A 254 -12.28 3.60 -15.33
CA PRO A 254 -11.26 2.57 -15.50
C PRO A 254 -10.39 2.44 -14.25
N SER A 255 -9.86 1.23 -14.00
CA SER A 255 -8.88 1.01 -12.92
C SER A 255 -7.62 1.86 -13.14
N ILE A 256 -6.82 2.04 -12.10
CA ILE A 256 -5.55 2.79 -12.22
C ILE A 256 -4.66 2.14 -13.30
N ASP A 257 -4.58 0.81 -13.32
CA ASP A 257 -3.78 0.07 -14.30
C ASP A 257 -4.34 0.18 -15.73
N ASP A 258 -5.67 0.25 -15.89
CA ASP A 258 -6.31 0.47 -17.20
C ASP A 258 -6.07 1.89 -17.70
N LEU A 259 -6.14 2.91 -16.83
CA LEU A 259 -5.83 4.29 -17.19
C LEU A 259 -4.39 4.42 -17.68
N GLN A 260 -3.43 3.81 -16.97
CA GLN A 260 -2.02 3.78 -17.38
C GLN A 260 -1.86 3.20 -18.79
N ALA A 261 -2.58 2.12 -19.10
CA ALA A 261 -2.55 1.53 -20.42
C ALA A 261 -3.18 2.44 -21.49
N LEU A 262 -4.34 3.04 -21.21
CA LEU A 262 -4.99 3.99 -22.12
C LEU A 262 -4.11 5.21 -22.43
N TYR A 263 -3.40 5.74 -21.42
CA TYR A 263 -2.47 6.85 -21.62
C TYR A 263 -1.26 6.45 -22.47
N LYS A 264 -0.67 5.28 -22.20
CA LYS A 264 0.48 4.75 -22.95
C LYS A 264 0.13 4.54 -24.43
N ASP A 265 -1.08 4.06 -24.72
CA ASP A 265 -1.56 3.81 -26.07
C ASP A 265 -2.08 5.07 -26.77
N GLY A 266 -2.07 6.23 -26.09
CA GLY A 266 -2.60 7.49 -26.62
C GLY A 266 -4.12 7.48 -26.84
N ARG A 267 -4.84 6.55 -26.21
CA ARG A 267 -6.30 6.38 -26.34
C ARG A 267 -7.11 7.33 -25.47
N THR A 268 -6.46 8.00 -24.52
CA THR A 268 -7.05 9.04 -23.67
C THR A 268 -5.96 10.00 -23.19
N THR A 269 -6.35 11.16 -22.68
CA THR A 269 -5.45 12.15 -22.08
C THR A 269 -5.89 12.52 -20.66
N PRO A 270 -5.00 13.06 -19.80
CA PRO A 270 -5.40 13.54 -18.49
C PRO A 270 -6.55 14.56 -18.55
N ILE A 271 -6.63 15.33 -19.65
CA ILE A 271 -7.70 16.28 -19.92
C ILE A 271 -9.05 15.56 -20.10
N ASP A 272 -9.08 14.50 -20.90
CA ASP A 272 -10.30 13.71 -21.15
C ASP A 272 -10.80 13.05 -19.86
N VAL A 273 -9.87 12.51 -19.07
CA VAL A 273 -10.19 11.85 -17.79
C VAL A 273 -10.70 12.85 -16.76
N VAL A 274 -10.12 14.06 -16.69
CA VAL A 274 -10.63 15.13 -15.82
C VAL A 274 -12.01 15.58 -16.27
N ASN A 275 -12.24 15.79 -17.57
CA ASN A 275 -13.56 16.14 -18.09
C ASN A 275 -14.59 15.07 -17.71
N ALA A 276 -14.27 13.80 -17.92
CA ALA A 276 -15.15 12.69 -17.61
C ALA A 276 -15.41 12.54 -16.10
N ALA A 277 -14.45 12.88 -15.24
CA ALA A 277 -14.66 12.91 -13.79
C ALA A 277 -15.59 14.06 -13.38
N PHE A 278 -15.37 15.28 -13.91
CA PHE A 278 -16.22 16.44 -13.62
C PHE A 278 -17.65 16.28 -14.16
N ASP A 279 -17.83 15.70 -15.34
CA ASP A 279 -19.17 15.40 -15.88
C ASP A 279 -19.96 14.48 -14.93
N ARG A 280 -19.29 13.48 -14.34
CA ARG A 280 -19.89 12.58 -13.34
C ARG A 280 -20.19 13.31 -12.03
N ILE A 281 -19.24 14.13 -11.54
CA ILE A 281 -19.41 14.91 -10.31
C ILE A 281 -20.60 15.87 -10.45
N GLU A 282 -20.64 16.66 -11.51
CA GLU A 282 -21.71 17.63 -11.78
C GLU A 282 -23.09 16.97 -11.94
N ALA A 283 -23.15 15.77 -12.52
CA ALA A 283 -24.37 14.98 -12.59
C ALA A 283 -24.81 14.49 -11.21
N TYR A 284 -23.88 13.93 -10.42
CA TYR A 284 -24.18 13.33 -9.12
C TYR A 284 -24.47 14.35 -8.01
N GLN A 285 -23.96 15.58 -8.11
CA GLN A 285 -24.31 16.68 -7.20
C GLN A 285 -25.81 16.96 -7.13
N LYS A 286 -26.57 16.61 -8.18
CA LYS A 286 -28.04 16.74 -8.19
C LYS A 286 -28.73 15.65 -7.36
N GLU A 287 -28.06 14.52 -7.17
CA GLU A 287 -28.54 13.40 -6.36
C GLU A 287 -28.12 13.56 -4.90
N ASP A 288 -26.84 13.85 -4.67
CA ASP A 288 -26.26 14.07 -3.35
C ASP A 288 -25.27 15.26 -3.38
N PRO A 289 -25.71 16.48 -2.99
CA PRO A 289 -24.84 17.64 -2.93
C PRO A 289 -23.88 17.62 -1.74
N ALA A 290 -24.04 16.71 -0.78
CA ALA A 290 -23.28 16.69 0.48
C ALA A 290 -21.98 15.87 0.40
N VAL A 291 -21.65 15.29 -0.76
CA VAL A 291 -20.43 14.48 -0.96
C VAL A 291 -19.15 15.30 -0.76
N TRP A 292 -19.15 16.56 -1.19
CA TRP A 292 -17.97 17.44 -1.20
C TRP A 292 -18.20 18.66 -0.31
N THR A 293 -17.24 18.97 0.56
CA THR A 293 -17.22 20.27 1.27
C THR A 293 -16.61 21.36 0.39
N PHE A 294 -15.70 20.97 -0.50
CA PHE A 294 -15.09 21.84 -1.49
C PHE A 294 -14.78 21.06 -2.77
N LEU A 295 -15.07 21.67 -3.93
CA LEU A 295 -14.63 21.18 -5.23
C LEU A 295 -13.74 22.23 -5.90
N ALA A 296 -12.61 21.79 -6.45
CA ALA A 296 -11.79 22.65 -7.28
C ALA A 296 -12.55 23.02 -8.55
N LYS A 297 -12.33 24.22 -9.08
CA LYS A 297 -12.96 24.63 -10.33
C LYS A 297 -12.42 23.74 -11.46
N ARG A 298 -13.33 23.20 -12.29
CA ARG A 298 -12.98 22.38 -13.45
C ARG A 298 -11.90 23.02 -14.32
N THR A 299 -11.96 24.33 -14.53
CA THR A 299 -10.96 25.09 -15.29
C THR A 299 -9.55 24.97 -14.71
N ASP A 300 -9.42 25.03 -13.39
CA ASP A 300 -8.13 25.01 -12.71
C ASP A 300 -7.54 23.59 -12.73
N VAL A 301 -8.41 22.58 -12.57
CA VAL A 301 -8.00 21.17 -12.68
C VAL A 301 -7.59 20.81 -14.11
N LEU A 302 -8.26 21.36 -15.12
CA LEU A 302 -7.87 21.19 -16.53
C LEU A 302 -6.51 21.83 -16.84
N VAL A 303 -6.18 22.98 -16.23
CA VAL A 303 -4.85 23.59 -16.33
C VAL A 303 -3.79 22.67 -15.73
N ALA A 304 -4.05 22.09 -14.55
CA ALA A 304 -3.15 21.12 -13.92
C ALA A 304 -2.95 19.86 -14.79
N ALA A 305 -4.04 19.32 -15.36
CA ALA A 305 -3.99 18.16 -16.26
C ALA A 305 -3.18 18.44 -17.52
N LYS A 306 -3.31 19.63 -18.12
CA LYS A 306 -2.51 20.05 -19.28
C LYS A 306 -1.03 20.22 -18.93
N ALA A 307 -0.73 20.82 -17.78
CA ALA A 307 0.66 20.96 -17.31
C ALA A 307 1.30 19.60 -17.04
N LEU A 308 0.54 18.66 -16.46
CA LEU A 308 0.99 17.28 -16.25
C LEU A 308 1.28 16.58 -17.58
N ALA A 309 0.39 16.73 -18.56
CA ALA A 309 0.56 16.15 -19.89
C ALA A 309 1.83 16.64 -20.59
N GLU A 310 2.13 17.94 -20.51
CA GLU A 310 3.37 18.47 -21.08
C GLU A 310 4.62 18.07 -20.28
N LYS A 311 4.54 17.99 -18.95
CA LYS A 311 5.67 17.59 -18.10
C LYS A 311 6.20 16.20 -18.49
N TYR A 312 5.30 15.28 -18.86
CA TYR A 312 5.60 13.89 -19.20
C TYR A 312 5.50 13.57 -20.69
N LYS A 313 5.44 14.59 -21.56
CA LYS A 313 5.55 14.37 -23.01
C LYS A 313 6.85 13.64 -23.33
N GLU A 314 6.72 12.51 -24.02
CA GLU A 314 7.85 11.62 -24.41
C GLU A 314 8.68 11.10 -23.22
N LYS A 315 8.13 11.13 -22.00
CA LYS A 315 8.78 10.58 -20.80
C LYS A 315 7.97 9.40 -20.26
N PRO A 316 8.62 8.47 -19.56
CA PRO A 316 7.92 7.44 -18.80
C PRO A 316 6.91 8.06 -17.82
N LEU A 317 5.69 7.51 -17.81
CA LEU A 317 4.59 8.01 -17.00
C LEU A 317 4.77 7.61 -15.53
N PRO A 318 4.44 8.48 -14.56
CA PRO A 318 4.46 8.14 -13.15
C PRO A 318 3.27 7.25 -12.74
N PRO A 319 3.31 6.57 -11.58
CA PRO A 319 2.34 5.53 -11.21
C PRO A 319 0.86 5.96 -11.16
N LEU A 320 0.57 7.23 -10.87
CA LEU A 320 -0.78 7.79 -10.76
C LEU A 320 -1.04 8.88 -11.79
N TYR A 321 -0.29 8.88 -12.91
CA TYR A 321 -0.40 9.85 -13.99
C TYR A 321 -1.85 10.08 -14.41
N GLY A 322 -2.35 11.32 -14.25
CA GLY A 322 -3.67 11.72 -14.70
C GLY A 322 -4.83 11.10 -13.93
N VAL A 323 -4.58 10.44 -12.80
CA VAL A 323 -5.63 9.78 -12.01
C VAL A 323 -6.29 10.80 -11.08
N PRO A 324 -7.59 11.12 -11.23
CA PRO A 324 -8.26 12.08 -10.37
C PRO A 324 -8.51 11.50 -8.97
N PHE A 325 -8.41 12.31 -7.92
CA PHE A 325 -8.64 11.87 -6.55
C PHE A 325 -9.15 12.98 -5.64
N GLY A 326 -9.97 12.60 -4.66
CA GLY A 326 -10.41 13.46 -3.56
C GLY A 326 -9.64 13.18 -2.27
N VAL A 327 -9.62 14.15 -1.36
CA VAL A 327 -9.07 13.97 0.00
C VAL A 327 -10.10 14.35 1.03
N LYS A 328 -10.17 13.62 2.15
CA LYS A 328 -11.03 13.99 3.27
C LYS A 328 -10.72 15.41 3.75
N ASP A 329 -11.75 16.17 4.10
CA ASP A 329 -11.59 17.56 4.55
C ASP A 329 -10.94 17.71 5.95
N SER A 330 -10.20 16.71 6.41
CA SER A 330 -9.25 16.81 7.52
C SER A 330 -7.79 16.85 7.03
N MET A 331 -7.54 16.75 5.72
CA MET A 331 -6.20 16.62 5.12
C MET A 331 -5.77 17.88 4.36
N ASP A 332 -4.65 18.47 4.72
CA ASP A 332 -4.17 19.71 4.14
C ASP A 332 -3.85 19.62 2.64
N VAL A 333 -4.31 20.64 1.92
CA VAL A 333 -3.92 20.94 0.54
C VAL A 333 -3.56 22.42 0.50
N ALA A 334 -2.31 22.74 0.15
CA ALA A 334 -1.81 24.11 0.26
C ALA A 334 -2.72 25.12 -0.45
N GLY A 335 -3.12 26.18 0.27
CA GLY A 335 -3.99 27.24 -0.25
C GLY A 335 -5.48 26.89 -0.33
N ILE A 336 -5.88 25.66 0.00
CA ILE A 336 -7.28 25.24 0.09
C ILE A 336 -7.64 25.04 1.55
N GLU A 337 -8.72 25.67 2.00
CA GLU A 337 -9.17 25.59 3.39
C GLU A 337 -9.36 24.13 3.84
N THR A 338 -8.83 23.80 5.03
CA THR A 338 -9.09 22.55 5.75
C THR A 338 -10.10 22.87 6.84
N THR A 339 -11.30 22.29 6.76
CA THR A 339 -12.40 22.62 7.69
C THR A 339 -12.64 21.56 8.75
N ALA A 340 -12.26 20.31 8.50
CA ALA A 340 -12.66 19.13 9.27
C ALA A 340 -14.18 19.06 9.53
N ALA A 341 -14.99 19.52 8.56
CA ALA A 341 -16.43 19.72 8.68
C ALA A 341 -16.84 20.61 9.88
N CYS A 342 -15.98 21.56 10.25
CA CYS A 342 -16.16 22.49 11.36
C CYS A 342 -15.76 23.91 10.91
N PRO A 343 -16.71 24.73 10.42
CA PRO A 343 -16.41 26.07 9.92
C PRO A 343 -15.64 26.97 10.91
N SER A 344 -15.92 26.85 12.22
CA SER A 344 -15.22 27.60 13.27
C SER A 344 -13.78 27.11 13.53
N TYR A 345 -13.42 25.90 13.09
CA TYR A 345 -12.07 25.34 13.18
C TYR A 345 -11.22 25.58 11.93
N ALA A 346 -11.83 26.10 10.86
CA ALA A 346 -11.24 26.12 9.54
C ALA A 346 -9.97 26.99 9.46
N TYR A 347 -9.01 26.55 8.65
CA TYR A 347 -7.79 27.30 8.37
C TYR A 347 -7.28 27.00 6.96
N VAL A 348 -6.46 27.90 6.41
CA VAL A 348 -5.81 27.69 5.12
C VAL A 348 -4.36 27.23 5.35
N PRO A 349 -4.03 25.96 5.05
CA PRO A 349 -2.68 25.43 5.23
C PRO A 349 -1.71 26.02 4.19
N LYS A 350 -0.45 26.20 4.61
CA LYS A 350 0.64 26.66 3.73
C LYS A 350 1.35 25.52 3.00
N ALA A 351 1.16 24.29 3.45
CA ALA A 351 1.78 23.09 2.88
C ALA A 351 0.72 22.01 2.71
N THR A 352 0.89 21.21 1.67
CA THR A 352 0.06 20.02 1.42
C THR A 352 0.51 18.89 2.35
N ALA A 353 -0.46 18.09 2.83
CA ALA A 353 -0.16 16.90 3.63
C ALA A 353 0.79 15.96 2.88
N ILE A 354 1.74 15.34 3.58
CA ILE A 354 2.86 14.63 2.95
C ILE A 354 2.38 13.47 2.06
N CYS A 355 1.38 12.71 2.51
CA CYS A 355 0.83 11.62 1.69
C CYS A 355 0.08 12.14 0.45
N VAL A 356 -0.55 13.31 0.53
CA VAL A 356 -1.21 13.97 -0.62
C VAL A 356 -0.15 14.49 -1.60
N GLN A 357 0.95 15.06 -1.10
CA GLN A 357 2.07 15.49 -1.94
C GLN A 357 2.68 14.30 -2.70
N HIS A 358 2.85 13.14 -2.06
CA HIS A 358 3.31 11.93 -2.75
C HIS A 358 2.39 11.50 -3.90
N ILE A 359 1.08 11.69 -3.78
CA ILE A 359 0.12 11.41 -4.87
C ILE A 359 0.30 12.40 -6.02
N LEU A 360 0.41 13.69 -5.71
CA LEU A 360 0.64 14.75 -6.70
C LEU A 360 1.97 14.53 -7.46
N ASP A 361 3.04 14.19 -6.73
CA ASP A 361 4.36 13.89 -7.30
C ASP A 361 4.33 12.66 -8.21
N ALA A 362 3.46 11.69 -7.88
CA ALA A 362 3.18 10.51 -8.71
C ALA A 362 2.20 10.77 -9.88
N GLY A 363 1.83 12.03 -10.10
CA GLY A 363 1.00 12.46 -11.23
C GLY A 363 -0.51 12.42 -11.00
N GLY A 364 -0.97 12.22 -9.76
CA GLY A 364 -2.39 12.28 -9.42
C GLY A 364 -2.96 13.69 -9.58
N ILE A 365 -4.25 13.78 -9.90
CA ILE A 365 -4.97 15.04 -10.13
C ILE A 365 -5.96 15.29 -8.99
N TYR A 366 -5.70 16.31 -8.17
CA TYR A 366 -6.58 16.68 -7.08
C TYR A 366 -7.89 17.31 -7.58
N VAL A 367 -9.05 16.81 -7.12
CA VAL A 367 -10.37 17.34 -7.52
C VAL A 367 -11.12 18.10 -6.42
N GLY A 368 -10.88 17.81 -5.14
CA GLY A 368 -11.64 18.44 -4.06
C GLY A 368 -11.50 17.78 -2.68
N LYS A 369 -12.19 18.39 -1.71
CA LYS A 369 -12.27 17.98 -0.30
C LYS A 369 -13.60 17.26 -0.08
N THR A 370 -13.54 16.02 0.38
CA THR A 370 -14.74 15.20 0.62
C THR A 370 -15.26 15.39 2.04
N ASN A 371 -16.58 15.36 2.19
CA ASN A 371 -17.26 15.54 3.47
C ASN A 371 -16.97 14.41 4.47
N LEU A 372 -17.21 14.71 5.74
CA LEU A 372 -16.91 13.86 6.89
C LEU A 372 -17.83 14.17 8.07
N ASP A 373 -17.94 13.23 9.03
CA ASP A 373 -18.41 13.61 10.37
C ASP A 373 -17.45 14.65 10.98
N GLN A 374 -18.01 15.71 11.56
CA GLN A 374 -17.28 16.85 12.11
C GLN A 374 -16.17 16.39 13.06
N LEU A 375 -14.97 16.96 12.86
CA LEU A 375 -13.74 16.64 13.59
C LEU A 375 -13.41 15.14 13.58
N ALA A 376 -13.77 14.45 12.49
CA ALA A 376 -13.64 13.02 12.29
C ALA A 376 -14.30 12.15 13.39
N THR A 377 -15.29 12.69 14.11
CA THR A 377 -15.88 12.07 15.29
C THR A 377 -17.23 11.44 14.97
N GLY A 378 -17.21 10.24 14.39
CA GLY A 378 -18.41 9.47 14.06
C GLY A 378 -18.13 8.29 13.15
N LEU A 379 -19.11 7.39 13.07
CA LEU A 379 -19.18 6.27 12.15
C LEU A 379 -20.47 6.31 11.29
N SER A 380 -21.26 7.38 11.38
CA SER A 380 -22.54 7.49 10.66
C SER A 380 -22.48 8.34 9.39
N GLY A 381 -21.63 9.36 9.35
CA GLY A 381 -21.62 10.35 8.26
C GLY A 381 -22.69 11.44 8.40
N CYS A 382 -23.49 11.42 9.47
CA CYS A 382 -24.61 12.34 9.69
C CYS A 382 -24.24 13.61 10.47
N ARG A 383 -23.00 13.76 10.91
CA ARG A 383 -22.59 14.81 11.85
C ARG A 383 -21.84 15.95 11.16
N SER A 384 -22.37 16.46 10.04
CA SER A 384 -21.71 17.50 9.25
C SER A 384 -22.62 18.71 8.99
N PRO A 385 -22.16 19.95 9.22
CA PRO A 385 -22.90 21.14 8.84
C PRO A 385 -22.91 21.39 7.32
N TYR A 386 -22.13 20.64 6.54
CA TYR A 386 -22.09 20.72 5.07
C TYR A 386 -23.15 19.83 4.40
N GLY A 387 -24.13 19.35 5.17
CA GLY A 387 -25.12 18.37 4.72
C GLY A 387 -24.69 16.93 5.02
N VAL A 388 -25.63 16.02 4.87
CA VAL A 388 -25.48 14.60 5.21
C VAL A 388 -25.52 13.76 3.94
N PRO A 389 -24.40 13.14 3.51
CA PRO A 389 -24.41 12.24 2.37
C PRO A 389 -25.13 10.93 2.70
N HIS A 390 -25.70 10.31 1.68
CA HIS A 390 -26.43 9.03 1.81
C HIS A 390 -25.69 7.87 1.15
N SER A 391 -26.08 6.63 1.47
CA SER A 391 -25.53 5.46 0.79
C SER A 391 -25.84 5.53 -0.71
N THR A 392 -24.91 5.06 -1.55
CA THR A 392 -25.16 4.93 -3.00
C THR A 392 -26.23 3.89 -3.35
N PHE A 393 -26.62 3.05 -2.39
CA PHE A 393 -27.63 1.99 -2.57
C PHE A 393 -29.03 2.41 -2.15
N SER A 394 -29.17 3.39 -1.25
CA SER A 394 -30.47 3.91 -0.82
C SER A 394 -30.35 5.30 -0.22
N LYS A 395 -31.31 6.18 -0.55
CA LYS A 395 -31.42 7.54 0.01
C LYS A 395 -31.94 7.56 1.45
N ASP A 396 -32.47 6.43 1.96
CA ASP A 396 -32.95 6.32 3.34
C ASP A 396 -31.84 5.91 4.32
N LEU A 397 -30.72 5.40 3.78
CA LEU A 397 -29.62 4.81 4.54
C LEU A 397 -28.45 5.75 4.67
N ILE A 398 -27.78 5.69 5.83
CA ILE A 398 -26.59 6.48 6.08
C ILE A 398 -25.44 6.07 5.15
N ALA A 399 -24.59 7.02 4.78
CA ALA A 399 -23.34 6.73 4.07
C ALA A 399 -22.30 6.02 4.95
N GLY A 400 -22.42 6.12 6.28
CA GLY A 400 -21.36 5.76 7.22
C GLY A 400 -20.30 6.85 7.32
N GLY A 401 -19.45 6.75 8.33
CA GLY A 401 -18.47 7.78 8.65
C GLY A 401 -17.22 7.28 9.35
N SER A 402 -16.28 8.16 9.70
CA SER A 402 -16.33 9.58 9.42
C SER A 402 -15.88 9.94 8.01
N SER A 403 -15.33 9.03 7.19
CA SER A 403 -14.92 9.34 5.80
C SER A 403 -16.08 9.20 4.80
N SER A 404 -17.20 9.85 5.10
CA SER A 404 -18.49 9.65 4.42
C SER A 404 -18.43 10.01 2.94
N GLY A 405 -18.20 11.28 2.61
CA GLY A 405 -18.16 11.77 1.23
C GLY A 405 -17.09 11.08 0.39
N GLY A 406 -15.97 10.71 1.01
CA GLY A 406 -14.89 9.99 0.33
C GLY A 406 -15.31 8.60 -0.16
N CYS A 407 -16.09 7.86 0.64
CA CYS A 407 -16.64 6.57 0.24
C CYS A 407 -17.74 6.70 -0.80
N VAL A 408 -18.64 7.67 -0.65
CA VAL A 408 -19.71 7.93 -1.64
C VAL A 408 -19.11 8.34 -2.98
N ALA A 409 -18.08 9.19 -3.00
CA ALA A 409 -17.43 9.63 -4.24
C ALA A 409 -16.82 8.46 -5.04
N VAL A 410 -16.20 7.49 -4.35
CA VAL A 410 -15.67 6.27 -5.00
C VAL A 410 -16.79 5.34 -5.44
N ALA A 411 -17.78 5.10 -4.58
CA ALA A 411 -18.88 4.18 -4.86
C ALA A 411 -19.77 4.66 -6.01
N ALA A 412 -20.02 5.97 -6.10
CA ALA A 412 -20.69 6.63 -7.22
C ALA A 412 -19.78 6.79 -8.46
N ARG A 413 -18.54 6.27 -8.40
CA ARG A 413 -17.56 6.27 -9.50
C ARG A 413 -17.19 7.66 -10.01
N LEU A 414 -17.21 8.65 -9.12
CA LEU A 414 -16.81 10.03 -9.43
C LEU A 414 -15.30 10.14 -9.57
N VAL A 415 -14.58 9.39 -8.74
CA VAL A 415 -13.12 9.22 -8.76
C VAL A 415 -12.77 7.77 -8.43
N PRO A 416 -11.63 7.24 -8.93
CA PRO A 416 -11.22 5.84 -8.67
C PRO A 416 -10.77 5.61 -7.22
N PHE A 417 -10.28 6.64 -6.54
CA PHE A 417 -9.90 6.55 -5.14
C PHE A 417 -10.00 7.90 -4.40
N THR A 418 -10.06 7.82 -3.08
CA THR A 418 -9.91 8.98 -2.18
C THR A 418 -8.96 8.67 -1.03
N VAL A 419 -8.35 9.71 -0.47
CA VAL A 419 -7.58 9.62 0.77
C VAL A 419 -8.50 9.91 1.96
N ALA A 420 -8.56 8.97 2.88
CA ALA A 420 -9.44 8.97 4.05
C ALA A 420 -8.64 8.91 5.35
N THR A 421 -9.33 8.85 6.49
CA THR A 421 -8.71 8.59 7.80
C THR A 421 -9.48 7.49 8.52
N ASP A 422 -8.81 6.77 9.40
CA ASP A 422 -9.40 5.73 10.23
C ASP A 422 -8.72 5.71 11.61
N THR A 423 -9.48 6.12 12.62
CA THR A 423 -9.12 6.02 14.05
C THR A 423 -9.85 4.85 14.70
N ALA A 424 -11.14 4.70 14.38
CA ALA A 424 -12.05 3.78 15.04
C ALA A 424 -12.90 2.97 14.05
N GLY A 425 -12.55 2.96 12.76
CA GLY A 425 -13.37 2.38 11.69
C GLY A 425 -13.72 3.35 10.56
N SER A 426 -13.27 4.60 10.64
CA SER A 426 -13.72 5.69 9.76
C SER A 426 -13.38 5.55 8.28
N GLY A 427 -12.47 4.65 7.91
CA GLY A 427 -12.18 4.30 6.52
C GLY A 427 -12.77 2.95 6.11
N ARG A 428 -13.32 2.18 7.06
CA ARG A 428 -13.81 0.80 6.87
C ARG A 428 -15.34 0.73 6.89
N VAL A 429 -16.00 1.30 7.90
CA VAL A 429 -17.48 1.31 8.02
C VAL A 429 -18.17 1.92 6.80
N PRO A 430 -17.84 3.16 6.38
CA PRO A 430 -18.47 3.76 5.20
C PRO A 430 -18.14 2.99 3.90
N ALA A 431 -16.99 2.30 3.84
CA ALA A 431 -16.66 1.48 2.68
C ALA A 431 -17.60 0.27 2.57
N ALA A 432 -17.92 -0.39 3.69
CA ALA A 432 -18.88 -1.50 3.72
C ALA A 432 -20.29 -1.06 3.30
N PHE A 433 -20.78 0.08 3.78
CA PHE A 433 -22.11 0.61 3.43
C PHE A 433 -22.25 1.08 1.99
N ASN A 434 -21.13 1.28 1.29
CA ASN A 434 -21.11 1.73 -0.10
C ASN A 434 -20.46 0.71 -1.03
N GLY A 435 -20.23 -0.53 -0.58
CA GLY A 435 -19.75 -1.61 -1.43
C GLY A 435 -18.39 -1.33 -2.10
N VAL A 436 -17.51 -0.59 -1.44
CA VAL A 436 -16.16 -0.25 -1.93
C VAL A 436 -15.08 -0.80 -1.00
N VAL A 437 -13.82 -0.72 -1.42
CA VAL A 437 -12.68 -1.14 -0.60
C VAL A 437 -12.25 0.02 0.30
N GLY A 438 -12.16 -0.25 1.60
CA GLY A 438 -11.63 0.68 2.60
C GLY A 438 -10.38 0.12 3.26
N PHE A 439 -9.21 0.56 2.83
CA PHE A 439 -7.92 0.07 3.30
C PHE A 439 -7.33 0.98 4.37
N LYS A 440 -7.09 0.42 5.56
CA LYS A 440 -6.38 1.02 6.68
C LYS A 440 -5.01 0.36 6.86
N PRO A 441 -3.93 0.96 6.35
CA PRO A 441 -2.58 0.45 6.54
C PRO A 441 -2.13 0.44 8.00
N THR A 442 -0.97 -0.16 8.23
CA THR A 442 -0.25 -0.13 9.50
C THR A 442 0.00 1.32 9.90
N LYS A 443 -0.41 1.66 11.12
CA LYS A 443 -0.24 3.00 11.68
C LYS A 443 1.22 3.43 11.61
N GLY A 444 1.47 4.67 11.20
CA GLY A 444 2.82 5.23 11.06
C GLY A 444 3.58 4.82 9.78
N THR A 445 3.03 3.97 8.91
CA THR A 445 3.66 3.67 7.60
C THR A 445 3.33 4.69 6.52
N ILE A 446 2.26 5.45 6.71
CA ILE A 446 1.94 6.66 5.95
C ILE A 446 1.99 7.81 6.95
N SER A 447 2.69 8.88 6.60
CA SER A 447 2.77 10.06 7.47
C SER A 447 1.42 10.73 7.65
N ALA A 448 1.16 11.18 8.88
CA ALA A 448 0.01 12.00 9.25
C ALA A 448 0.33 13.51 9.26
N ARG A 449 1.51 13.95 8.80
CA ARG A 449 1.81 15.39 8.69
C ARG A 449 0.88 16.07 7.69
N GLY A 450 0.17 17.10 8.16
CA GLY A 450 -0.90 17.80 7.43
C GLY A 450 -2.29 17.17 7.60
N LEU A 451 -2.46 16.22 8.54
CA LEU A 451 -3.78 15.78 9.00
C LEU A 451 -4.18 16.63 10.22
N VAL A 452 -5.43 17.11 10.26
CA VAL A 452 -6.09 17.53 11.50
C VAL A 452 -6.30 16.29 12.38
N PRO A 453 -5.56 16.14 13.49
CA PRO A 453 -5.59 14.91 14.27
C PRO A 453 -6.90 14.79 15.06
N ALA A 454 -7.48 13.60 15.04
CA ALA A 454 -8.55 13.21 15.94
C ALA A 454 -7.96 12.56 17.20
N CYS A 455 -7.22 11.47 17.05
CA CYS A 455 -6.44 10.86 18.13
C CYS A 455 -5.05 10.58 17.57
N LYS A 456 -4.10 11.50 17.76
CA LYS A 456 -2.79 11.48 17.07
C LYS A 456 -2.04 10.16 17.21
N THR A 457 -2.13 9.49 18.37
CA THR A 457 -1.48 8.20 18.64
C THR A 457 -2.17 7.01 17.98
N LEU A 458 -3.41 7.16 17.51
CA LEU A 458 -4.25 6.11 16.93
C LEU A 458 -4.58 6.33 15.46
N ASP A 459 -4.55 7.59 15.00
CA ASP A 459 -4.94 7.96 13.65
C ASP A 459 -4.09 7.25 12.60
N SER A 460 -4.77 6.73 11.59
CA SER A 460 -4.16 6.20 10.38
C SER A 460 -4.76 6.89 9.16
N ILE A 461 -3.90 7.29 8.21
CA ILE A 461 -4.36 7.58 6.85
C ILE A 461 -4.93 6.30 6.26
N ALA A 462 -6.09 6.39 5.61
CA ALA A 462 -6.76 5.30 4.94
C ALA A 462 -6.92 5.60 3.44
N ILE A 463 -7.17 4.56 2.66
CA ILE A 463 -7.38 4.64 1.21
C ILE A 463 -8.73 4.03 0.92
N VAL A 464 -9.59 4.74 0.21
CA VAL A 464 -10.83 4.18 -0.32
C VAL A 464 -10.69 4.04 -1.82
N ALA A 465 -11.01 2.87 -2.37
CA ALA A 465 -10.85 2.59 -3.80
C ALA A 465 -11.91 1.61 -4.33
N THR A 466 -12.04 1.55 -5.66
CA THR A 466 -12.96 0.64 -6.36
C THR A 466 -12.55 -0.84 -6.28
N SER A 467 -11.28 -1.12 -5.99
CA SER A 467 -10.75 -2.49 -5.91
C SER A 467 -9.56 -2.61 -4.96
N VAL A 468 -9.27 -3.85 -4.54
CA VAL A 468 -8.05 -4.15 -3.75
C VAL A 468 -6.78 -3.80 -4.52
N ALA A 469 -6.79 -3.94 -5.85
CA ALA A 469 -5.66 -3.61 -6.70
C ALA A 469 -5.37 -2.10 -6.73
N ASP A 470 -6.41 -1.27 -6.88
CA ASP A 470 -6.28 0.19 -6.86
C ASP A 470 -5.82 0.69 -5.49
N ALA A 471 -6.38 0.15 -4.40
CA ALA A 471 -5.94 0.46 -3.03
C ALA A 471 -4.45 0.14 -2.82
N ARG A 472 -3.98 -1.02 -3.32
CA ARG A 472 -2.56 -1.41 -3.28
C ARG A 472 -1.69 -0.48 -4.14
N ALA A 473 -2.17 -0.06 -5.31
CA ALA A 473 -1.44 0.87 -6.18
C ALA A 473 -1.20 2.21 -5.49
N VAL A 474 -2.23 2.80 -4.87
CA VAL A 474 -2.11 4.04 -4.10
C VAL A 474 -1.21 3.85 -2.88
N TRP A 475 -1.36 2.76 -2.13
CA TRP A 475 -0.55 2.48 -0.95
C TRP A 475 0.95 2.43 -1.25
N ARG A 476 1.36 1.79 -2.35
CA ARG A 476 2.77 1.73 -2.79
C ARG A 476 3.36 3.11 -3.09
N VAL A 477 2.53 4.11 -3.39
CA VAL A 477 2.96 5.50 -3.65
C VAL A 477 3.13 6.28 -2.35
N ILE A 478 2.20 6.12 -1.40
CA ILE A 478 2.12 6.99 -0.23
C ILE A 478 2.73 6.41 1.05
N ALA A 479 2.96 5.09 1.12
CA ALA A 479 3.61 4.43 2.25
C ALA A 479 5.12 4.66 2.25
N LYS A 480 5.50 5.87 2.66
CA LYS A 480 6.90 6.31 2.76
C LYS A 480 7.17 6.82 4.16
N HIS A 481 8.36 6.49 4.66
CA HIS A 481 8.85 7.01 5.93
C HIS A 481 9.06 8.52 5.85
N ASP A 482 8.56 9.24 6.86
CA ASP A 482 8.77 10.68 7.03
C ASP A 482 9.51 10.92 8.33
N LYS A 483 10.79 11.32 8.22
CA LYS A 483 11.65 11.59 9.37
C LYS A 483 11.14 12.73 10.27
N ALA A 484 10.30 13.63 9.75
CA ALA A 484 9.76 14.76 10.51
C ALA A 484 8.44 14.42 11.21
N ASP A 485 7.84 13.26 10.94
CA ASP A 485 6.67 12.76 11.65
C ASP A 485 7.11 11.84 12.80
N PRO A 486 6.89 12.22 14.08
CA PRO A 486 7.35 11.44 15.22
C PRO A 486 6.68 10.07 15.35
N TYR A 487 5.54 9.85 14.68
CA TYR A 487 4.85 8.55 14.65
C TYR A 487 5.19 7.72 13.40
N SER A 488 5.99 8.26 12.48
CA SER A 488 6.40 7.50 11.30
C SER A 488 7.33 6.37 11.68
N LYS A 489 6.94 5.14 11.36
CA LYS A 489 7.73 3.94 11.64
C LYS A 489 8.82 3.78 10.60
N LEU A 490 9.98 3.32 11.06
CA LEU A 490 11.06 2.93 10.16
C LEU A 490 10.66 1.62 9.46
N PRO A 491 10.78 1.54 8.13
CA PRO A 491 10.34 0.33 7.42
C PRO A 491 11.05 -0.94 7.89
N HIS A 492 12.35 -0.88 8.18
CA HIS A 492 13.14 -2.02 8.67
C HIS A 492 12.80 -2.49 10.09
N THR A 493 12.03 -1.70 10.89
CA THR A 493 11.57 -2.13 12.22
C THR A 493 10.26 -2.92 12.16
N LEU A 494 9.60 -2.95 11.00
CA LEU A 494 8.34 -3.67 10.82
C LEU A 494 8.63 -5.15 10.58
N PRO A 495 7.80 -6.07 11.12
CA PRO A 495 8.01 -7.48 10.92
C PRO A 495 7.85 -7.87 9.44
N THR A 496 8.54 -8.93 9.08
CA THR A 496 8.45 -9.56 7.75
C THR A 496 8.21 -11.05 7.91
N TRP A 497 7.76 -11.70 6.83
CA TRP A 497 7.44 -13.13 6.84
C TRP A 497 8.08 -13.83 5.65
N LYS A 498 8.03 -15.16 5.68
CA LYS A 498 8.46 -16.01 4.58
C LYS A 498 7.37 -16.04 3.51
N THR A 499 7.76 -15.91 2.26
CA THR A 499 6.89 -16.08 1.11
C THR A 499 6.63 -17.57 0.88
N ASP A 500 5.44 -17.92 0.39
CA ASP A 500 5.14 -19.27 -0.11
C ASP A 500 4.81 -19.15 -1.59
N PHE A 501 5.71 -19.64 -2.44
CA PHE A 501 5.59 -19.47 -3.89
C PHE A 501 4.36 -20.17 -4.48
N ARG A 502 3.79 -21.16 -3.77
CA ARG A 502 2.56 -21.87 -4.14
C ARG A 502 1.32 -20.97 -4.03
N GLY A 503 1.44 -19.81 -3.39
CA GLY A 503 0.36 -18.85 -3.20
C GLY A 503 -0.70 -19.31 -2.19
N LEU A 504 -1.70 -18.44 -1.96
CA LEU A 504 -2.69 -18.65 -0.90
C LEU A 504 -3.62 -19.84 -1.13
N LYS A 505 -3.86 -20.24 -2.38
CA LYS A 505 -4.76 -21.36 -2.69
C LYS A 505 -4.13 -22.71 -2.32
N ASP A 506 -2.91 -22.94 -2.79
CA ASP A 506 -2.23 -24.24 -2.65
C ASP A 506 -1.35 -24.31 -1.40
N GLY A 507 -0.67 -23.21 -1.02
CA GLY A 507 0.05 -23.11 0.26
C GLY A 507 -0.89 -22.93 1.46
N GLY A 508 -2.06 -22.33 1.23
CA GLY A 508 -3.04 -22.00 2.24
C GLY A 508 -2.60 -20.88 3.19
N PHE A 509 -3.52 -20.44 4.04
CA PHE A 509 -3.27 -19.43 5.07
C PHE A 509 -4.13 -19.70 6.30
N GLY A 510 -3.66 -19.34 7.49
CA GLY A 510 -4.45 -19.42 8.72
C GLY A 510 -5.30 -18.17 8.89
N PHE A 511 -6.57 -18.32 9.27
CA PHE A 511 -7.39 -17.17 9.67
C PHE A 511 -8.23 -17.47 10.91
N ALA A 512 -8.55 -16.44 11.66
CA ALA A 512 -9.48 -16.51 12.80
C ALA A 512 -10.71 -15.63 12.56
N VAL A 513 -11.76 -15.86 13.33
CA VAL A 513 -13.02 -15.10 13.31
C VAL A 513 -13.49 -14.84 14.74
N PRO A 514 -14.37 -13.83 14.98
CA PRO A 514 -14.96 -13.62 16.30
C PRO A 514 -15.75 -14.86 16.77
N PRO A 515 -15.83 -15.10 18.10
CA PRO A 515 -16.69 -16.14 18.64
C PRO A 515 -18.16 -15.82 18.35
N SER A 516 -19.01 -16.85 18.34
CA SER A 516 -20.45 -16.69 18.07
C SER A 516 -21.12 -15.65 18.96
N ALA A 517 -20.72 -15.56 20.24
CA ALA A 517 -21.25 -14.58 21.19
C ALA A 517 -21.01 -13.13 20.75
N ALA A 518 -19.83 -12.82 20.20
CA ALA A 518 -19.54 -11.50 19.66
C ALA A 518 -20.34 -11.22 18.38
N LEU A 519 -20.57 -12.25 17.55
CA LEU A 519 -21.36 -12.13 16.32
C LEU A 519 -22.86 -11.87 16.58
N GLU A 520 -23.39 -12.16 17.77
CA GLU A 520 -24.78 -11.81 18.15
C GLU A 520 -25.05 -10.30 18.10
N ALA A 521 -24.02 -9.46 18.12
CA ALA A 521 -24.17 -8.02 17.90
C ALA A 521 -24.69 -7.67 16.48
N CYS A 522 -24.46 -8.55 15.50
CA CYS A 522 -24.89 -8.37 14.11
C CYS A 522 -26.36 -8.76 13.89
N THR A 523 -26.98 -8.16 12.87
CA THR A 523 -28.29 -8.63 12.39
C THR A 523 -28.20 -10.08 11.87
N PRO A 524 -29.33 -10.83 11.82
CA PRO A 524 -29.36 -12.18 11.27
C PRO A 524 -28.78 -12.28 9.85
N GLU A 525 -29.03 -11.28 9.00
CA GLU A 525 -28.55 -11.21 7.62
C GLU A 525 -27.03 -11.09 7.58
N TYR A 526 -26.46 -10.20 8.41
CA TYR A 526 -25.01 -10.01 8.49
C TYR A 526 -24.30 -11.26 9.02
N ARG A 527 -24.88 -11.94 10.02
CA ARG A 527 -24.34 -13.23 10.49
C ARG A 527 -24.33 -14.30 9.40
N ARG A 528 -25.42 -14.40 8.63
CA ARG A 528 -25.52 -15.35 7.51
C ARG A 528 -24.46 -15.06 6.45
N LEU A 529 -24.35 -13.81 5.99
CA LEU A 529 -23.38 -13.42 4.96
C LEU A 529 -21.94 -13.56 5.45
N PHE A 530 -21.69 -13.29 6.73
CA PHE A 530 -20.38 -13.53 7.34
C PHE A 530 -20.02 -15.03 7.30
N ALA A 531 -20.94 -15.91 7.67
CA ALA A 531 -20.73 -17.36 7.58
C ALA A 531 -20.47 -17.83 6.14
N GLU A 532 -21.11 -17.19 5.14
CA GLU A 532 -20.82 -17.44 3.73
C GLU A 532 -19.42 -16.96 3.32
N ALA A 533 -19.00 -15.77 3.77
CA ALA A 533 -17.64 -15.26 3.53
C ALA A 533 -16.57 -16.19 4.14
N VAL A 534 -16.80 -16.73 5.34
CA VAL A 534 -15.93 -17.73 5.98
C VAL A 534 -15.80 -18.98 5.11
N LYS A 535 -16.91 -19.51 4.57
CA LYS A 535 -16.89 -20.67 3.66
C LYS A 535 -16.13 -20.38 2.37
N LYS A 536 -16.27 -19.18 1.80
CA LYS A 536 -15.51 -18.74 0.61
C LYS A 536 -14.01 -18.69 0.89
N LEU A 537 -13.59 -18.22 2.06
CA LEU A 537 -12.18 -18.22 2.45
C LEU A 537 -11.63 -19.64 2.62
N GLN A 538 -12.41 -20.54 3.24
CA GLN A 538 -12.04 -21.95 3.39
C GLN A 538 -11.85 -22.64 2.05
N SER A 539 -12.75 -22.42 1.08
CA SER A 539 -12.62 -23.00 -0.27
C SER A 539 -11.44 -22.41 -1.07
N ALA A 540 -10.89 -21.28 -0.63
CA ALA A 540 -9.75 -20.62 -1.26
C ALA A 540 -8.40 -20.87 -0.54
N GLY A 541 -8.32 -21.90 0.31
CA GLY A 541 -7.09 -22.30 1.02
C GLY A 541 -6.99 -21.83 2.48
N GLY A 542 -8.01 -21.12 2.97
CA GLY A 542 -8.08 -20.65 4.35
C GLY A 542 -8.32 -21.77 5.36
N ARG A 543 -7.52 -21.78 6.43
CA ARG A 543 -7.64 -22.70 7.57
C ARG A 543 -8.11 -21.93 8.79
N LEU A 544 -9.36 -22.16 9.18
CA LEU A 544 -9.94 -21.55 10.37
C LEU A 544 -9.21 -22.04 11.63
N ARG A 545 -8.78 -21.11 12.48
CA ARG A 545 -8.12 -21.38 13.77
C ARG A 545 -8.72 -20.51 14.86
N ASN A 546 -8.55 -20.96 16.10
CA ASN A 546 -8.91 -20.18 17.27
C ASN A 546 -7.89 -19.06 17.50
N THR A 547 -8.34 -17.98 18.14
CA THR A 547 -7.49 -16.87 18.54
C THR A 547 -7.95 -16.32 19.89
N ASP A 548 -7.10 -15.54 20.55
CA ASP A 548 -7.43 -14.81 21.77
C ASP A 548 -8.33 -13.61 21.45
N TRP A 549 -9.64 -13.85 21.35
CA TRP A 549 -10.60 -12.80 21.02
C TRP A 549 -10.70 -11.71 22.11
N GLU A 550 -10.55 -12.10 23.38
CA GLU A 550 -10.68 -11.22 24.54
C GLU A 550 -9.72 -10.01 24.44
N ALA A 551 -8.50 -10.22 23.93
CA ALA A 551 -7.54 -9.14 23.74
C ALA A 551 -8.06 -8.04 22.79
N PHE A 552 -8.79 -8.42 21.74
CA PHE A 552 -9.36 -7.46 20.79
C PHE A 552 -10.60 -6.78 21.38
N GLU A 553 -11.47 -7.53 22.05
CA GLU A 553 -12.67 -6.98 22.70
C GLU A 553 -12.30 -5.91 23.75
N ARG A 554 -11.41 -6.25 24.69
CA ARG A 554 -10.92 -5.33 25.73
C ARG A 554 -10.17 -4.13 25.17
N ALA A 555 -9.46 -4.31 24.05
CA ALA A 555 -8.82 -3.18 23.38
C ALA A 555 -9.85 -2.22 22.75
N GLY A 556 -11.00 -2.73 22.29
CA GLY A 556 -12.10 -1.91 21.80
C GLY A 556 -12.73 -1.06 22.90
N GLU A 557 -12.87 -1.60 24.11
CA GLU A 557 -13.42 -0.92 25.31
C GLU A 557 -12.57 0.31 25.68
N LEU A 558 -11.23 0.19 25.64
CA LEU A 558 -10.31 1.29 25.96
C LEU A 558 -10.53 2.57 25.16
N LEU A 559 -11.10 2.49 23.95
CA LEU A 559 -11.31 3.67 23.10
C LEU A 559 -12.35 4.65 23.67
N TYR A 560 -13.38 4.15 24.36
CA TYR A 560 -14.47 4.98 24.90
C TYR A 560 -14.60 4.91 26.42
N GLU A 561 -14.18 3.82 27.05
CA GLU A 561 -14.19 3.67 28.51
C GLU A 561 -12.87 4.13 29.16
N GLY A 562 -11.80 4.23 28.36
CA GLY A 562 -10.49 4.70 28.81
C GLY A 562 -10.25 6.19 28.57
N ALA A 563 -9.10 6.66 29.05
CA ALA A 563 -8.64 8.03 28.91
C ALA A 563 -8.29 8.41 27.45
N LEU A 564 -8.21 7.45 26.52
CA LEU A 564 -7.86 7.68 25.11
C LEU A 564 -8.81 8.63 24.39
N LEU A 565 -10.08 8.71 24.80
CA LEU A 565 -11.04 9.71 24.29
C LEU A 565 -10.53 11.16 24.48
N HIS A 566 -9.78 11.42 25.57
CA HIS A 566 -9.28 12.75 25.92
C HIS A 566 -8.09 13.18 25.06
N GLU A 567 -7.49 12.26 24.30
CA GLU A 567 -6.54 12.64 23.25
C GLU A 567 -7.23 13.53 22.20
N ARG A 568 -8.52 13.33 21.92
CA ARG A 568 -9.30 14.21 21.02
C ARG A 568 -9.33 15.64 21.51
N ILE A 569 -9.57 15.84 22.80
CA ILE A 569 -9.58 17.17 23.43
C ILE A 569 -8.22 17.83 23.27
N THR A 570 -7.14 17.08 23.45
CA THR A 570 -5.76 17.57 23.30
C THR A 570 -5.45 17.93 21.85
N CYS A 571 -5.85 17.08 20.90
CA CYS A 571 -5.58 17.25 19.47
C CYS A 571 -6.35 18.44 18.87
N ILE A 572 -7.64 18.56 19.21
CA ILE A 572 -8.51 19.61 18.71
C ILE A 572 -8.23 20.93 19.44
N GLY A 573 -7.95 20.87 20.74
CA GLY A 573 -7.71 22.02 21.60
C GLY A 573 -8.86 22.24 22.57
N ARG A 574 -8.55 22.17 23.88
CA ARG A 574 -9.52 22.36 24.97
C ARG A 574 -10.25 23.70 24.89
N ASP A 575 -9.51 24.79 24.69
CA ASP A 575 -10.08 26.15 24.67
C ASP A 575 -11.02 26.35 23.48
N PHE A 576 -10.65 25.78 22.32
CA PHE A 576 -11.52 25.77 21.14
C PHE A 576 -12.81 25.00 21.42
N LEU A 577 -12.74 23.80 21.99
CA LEU A 577 -13.93 23.02 22.31
C LEU A 577 -14.83 23.74 23.32
N GLN A 578 -14.26 24.29 24.39
CA GLN A 578 -15.02 25.03 25.41
C GLN A 578 -15.73 26.26 24.83
N SER A 579 -15.05 27.04 24.00
CA SER A 579 -15.65 28.20 23.33
C SER A 579 -16.73 27.79 22.34
N SER A 580 -16.48 26.76 21.52
CA SER A 580 -17.41 26.26 20.50
C SER A 580 -18.66 25.59 21.11
N ILE A 581 -18.52 24.96 22.28
CA ILE A 581 -19.67 24.44 23.04
C ILE A 581 -20.52 25.60 23.58
N LYS A 582 -19.88 26.66 24.07
CA LYS A 582 -20.57 27.82 24.64
C LYS A 582 -21.33 28.63 23.59
N ASP A 583 -20.78 28.78 22.39
CA ASP A 583 -21.40 29.53 21.30
C ASP A 583 -22.34 28.68 20.40
N GLY A 584 -22.34 27.36 20.55
CA GLY A 584 -23.19 26.44 19.80
C GLY A 584 -22.75 26.22 18.35
N SER A 585 -21.47 26.43 18.03
CA SER A 585 -20.93 26.29 16.66
C SER A 585 -20.61 24.84 16.27
N LEU A 586 -20.62 23.90 17.21
CA LEU A 586 -20.45 22.47 16.93
C LEU A 586 -21.78 21.83 16.52
N HIS A 587 -21.70 20.74 15.76
CA HIS A 587 -22.85 19.88 15.50
C HIS A 587 -23.43 19.37 16.83
N PRO A 588 -24.77 19.33 17.03
CA PRO A 588 -25.37 19.07 18.34
C PRO A 588 -24.86 17.80 19.04
N VAL A 589 -24.74 16.70 18.31
CA VAL A 589 -24.20 15.44 18.85
C VAL A 589 -22.71 15.55 19.23
N ILE A 590 -21.93 16.32 18.46
CA ILE A 590 -20.51 16.53 18.75
C ILE A 590 -20.35 17.42 19.98
N GLN A 591 -21.20 18.45 20.10
CA GLN A 591 -21.28 19.30 21.28
C GLN A 591 -21.62 18.48 22.54
N GLU A 592 -22.61 17.59 22.46
CA GLU A 592 -22.99 16.71 23.57
C GLU A 592 -21.82 15.81 23.99
N LEU A 593 -21.18 15.13 23.03
CA LEU A 593 -20.05 14.22 23.30
C LEU A 593 -18.87 14.94 23.95
N PHE A 594 -18.47 16.11 23.44
CA PHE A 594 -17.35 16.85 24.02
C PHE A 594 -17.69 17.56 25.33
N SER A 595 -18.95 17.96 25.54
CA SER A 595 -19.41 18.45 26.84
C SER A 595 -19.25 17.37 27.90
N GLN A 596 -19.77 16.17 27.62
CA GLN A 596 -19.63 15.01 28.51
C GLN A 596 -18.15 14.69 28.79
N ALA A 597 -17.31 14.63 27.75
CA ALA A 597 -15.89 14.32 27.92
C ALA A 597 -15.13 15.40 28.70
N LEU A 598 -15.48 16.68 28.57
CA LEU A 598 -14.87 17.75 29.36
C LEU A 598 -15.28 17.71 30.84
N ASP A 599 -16.50 17.27 31.12
CA ASP A 599 -17.02 17.11 32.49
C ASP A 599 -16.45 15.88 33.20
N THR A 600 -16.03 14.85 32.45
CA THR A 600 -15.49 13.58 32.97
C THR A 600 -13.98 13.44 32.77
N ALA A 601 -13.21 14.51 33.01
CA ALA A 601 -11.76 14.47 32.80
C ALA A 601 -11.07 13.43 33.72
N PRO A 602 -10.28 12.49 33.16
CA PRO A 602 -9.59 11.48 33.93
C PRO A 602 -8.42 12.10 34.69
N ASP A 603 -7.99 11.45 35.77
CA ASP A 603 -6.75 11.81 36.42
C ASP A 603 -5.55 11.40 35.55
N ALA A 604 -4.42 12.07 35.72
CA ALA A 604 -3.21 11.77 34.93
C ALA A 604 -2.75 10.30 35.08
N TYR A 605 -2.98 9.68 36.25
CA TYR A 605 -2.61 8.28 36.47
C TYR A 605 -3.53 7.29 35.73
N ASP A 606 -4.76 7.66 35.40
CA ASP A 606 -5.65 6.83 34.56
C ASP A 606 -5.07 6.68 33.15
N VAL A 607 -4.50 7.76 32.60
CA VAL A 607 -3.82 7.73 31.30
C VAL A 607 -2.67 6.72 31.30
N PHE A 608 -1.83 6.73 32.34
CA PHE A 608 -0.70 5.80 32.44
C PHE A 608 -1.14 4.35 32.67
N ARG A 609 -2.22 4.14 33.44
CA ARG A 609 -2.83 2.81 33.61
C ARG A 609 -3.32 2.29 32.26
N ASP A 610 -4.07 3.08 31.52
CA ASP A 610 -4.66 2.67 30.24
C ASP A 610 -3.58 2.43 29.17
N GLN A 611 -2.48 3.19 29.19
CA GLN A 611 -1.29 2.91 28.37
C GLN A 611 -0.66 1.56 28.70
N ALA A 612 -0.54 1.20 29.99
CA ALA A 612 -0.03 -0.10 30.39
C ALA A 612 -0.96 -1.23 29.92
N THR A 613 -2.28 -1.05 30.07
CA THR A 613 -3.29 -2.00 29.55
C THR A 613 -3.22 -2.12 28.03
N GLN A 614 -3.08 -1.00 27.30
CA GLN A 614 -2.92 -1.00 25.85
C GLN A 614 -1.67 -1.77 25.42
N ALA A 615 -0.54 -1.62 26.12
CA ALA A 615 0.69 -2.34 25.82
C ALA A 615 0.54 -3.87 26.00
N GLU A 616 -0.12 -4.29 27.08
CA GLU A 616 -0.43 -5.70 27.34
C GLU A 616 -1.32 -6.29 26.24
N LEU A 617 -2.44 -5.62 25.93
CA LEU A 617 -3.38 -6.07 24.91
C LEU A 617 -2.75 -6.07 23.52
N SER A 618 -1.91 -5.09 23.20
CA SER A 618 -1.15 -5.06 21.95
C SER A 618 -0.21 -6.25 21.83
N ARG A 619 0.46 -6.65 22.92
CA ARG A 619 1.32 -7.84 22.91
C ARG A 619 0.51 -9.11 22.66
N ARG A 620 -0.63 -9.30 23.33
CA ARG A 620 -1.54 -10.44 23.13
C ARG A 620 -2.06 -10.48 21.69
N ALA A 621 -2.55 -9.35 21.19
CA ALA A 621 -3.02 -9.20 19.82
C ALA A 621 -1.92 -9.50 18.79
N HIS A 622 -0.68 -9.03 18.98
CA HIS A 622 0.43 -9.36 18.09
C HIS A 622 0.82 -10.84 18.13
N MET A 623 0.76 -11.48 19.30
CA MET A 623 0.99 -12.92 19.42
C MET A 623 -0.06 -13.75 18.66
N ALA A 624 -1.29 -13.27 18.54
CA ALA A 624 -2.32 -13.91 17.73
C ALA A 624 -1.95 -13.99 16.23
N PHE A 625 -1.04 -13.15 15.73
CA PHE A 625 -0.54 -13.16 14.35
C PHE A 625 0.83 -13.85 14.19
N ASP A 626 1.44 -14.31 15.27
CA ASP A 626 2.73 -15.00 15.21
C ASP A 626 2.51 -16.48 14.83
N THR A 627 2.70 -16.79 13.55
CA THR A 627 2.52 -18.15 13.02
C THR A 627 3.54 -19.16 13.55
N LEU A 628 4.69 -18.71 14.07
CA LEU A 628 5.67 -19.58 14.74
C LEU A 628 5.19 -19.99 16.13
N CYS A 629 4.29 -19.21 16.74
CA CYS A 629 3.65 -19.49 18.03
C CYS A 629 2.22 -20.03 17.87
N GLY A 630 1.83 -20.53 16.69
CA GLY A 630 0.51 -21.10 16.44
C GLY A 630 -0.59 -20.09 16.10
N GLY A 631 -0.24 -18.82 15.90
CA GLY A 631 -1.14 -17.77 15.45
C GLY A 631 -1.67 -17.95 14.01
N VAL A 632 -2.34 -16.90 13.53
CA VAL A 632 -2.98 -16.84 12.20
C VAL A 632 -2.33 -15.79 11.31
N ASP A 633 -2.51 -15.91 10.00
CA ASP A 633 -2.06 -14.87 9.06
C ASP A 633 -2.96 -13.63 9.14
N VAL A 634 -4.28 -13.83 9.30
CA VAL A 634 -5.27 -12.75 9.35
C VAL A 634 -6.43 -13.04 10.32
N LEU A 635 -7.05 -11.99 10.84
CA LEU A 635 -8.32 -12.02 11.56
C LEU A 635 -9.40 -11.47 10.63
N VAL A 636 -10.52 -12.19 10.49
CA VAL A 636 -11.61 -11.81 9.59
C VAL A 636 -12.84 -11.52 10.43
N VAL A 637 -13.41 -10.32 10.30
CA VAL A 637 -14.57 -9.85 11.07
C VAL A 637 -15.63 -9.26 10.15
N PRO A 638 -16.93 -9.25 10.51
CA PRO A 638 -17.88 -8.34 9.89
C PRO A 638 -17.34 -6.91 10.00
N THR A 639 -17.47 -6.08 8.96
CA THR A 639 -16.94 -4.71 9.06
C THR A 639 -17.72 -3.90 10.09
N THR A 640 -19.03 -4.15 10.21
CA THR A 640 -19.94 -3.50 11.13
C THR A 640 -21.12 -4.44 11.42
N VAL A 641 -22.09 -4.00 12.22
CA VAL A 641 -23.15 -4.85 12.80
C VAL A 641 -24.49 -4.79 12.05
N CYS A 642 -24.78 -3.67 11.40
CA CYS A 642 -26.00 -3.41 10.63
C CYS A 642 -25.80 -2.21 9.70
N HIS A 643 -26.74 -1.93 8.79
CA HIS A 643 -26.77 -0.71 7.97
C HIS A 643 -28.00 0.14 8.35
N PRO A 644 -27.83 1.16 9.20
CA PRO A 644 -28.95 1.97 9.69
C PRO A 644 -29.54 2.93 8.66
N THR A 645 -30.80 3.27 8.87
CA THR A 645 -31.47 4.43 8.29
C THR A 645 -31.07 5.73 8.99
N PHE A 646 -31.34 6.86 8.34
CA PHE A 646 -31.22 8.18 8.98
C PHE A 646 -32.12 8.31 10.22
N GLU A 647 -33.33 7.76 10.18
CA GLU A 647 -34.29 7.81 11.29
C GLU A 647 -33.76 7.07 12.52
N GLU A 648 -33.22 5.86 12.35
CA GLU A 648 -32.64 5.08 13.45
C GLU A 648 -31.43 5.79 14.08
N ILE A 649 -30.58 6.40 13.26
CA ILE A 649 -29.43 7.17 13.77
C ILE A 649 -29.87 8.46 14.45
N ALA A 650 -30.91 9.13 13.97
CA ALA A 650 -31.45 10.31 14.64
C ALA A 650 -32.11 9.95 16.00
N ALA A 651 -32.72 8.77 16.11
CA ALA A 651 -33.33 8.29 17.33
C ALA A 651 -32.32 7.87 18.41
N ASP A 652 -31.13 7.37 18.03
CA ASP A 652 -30.06 6.99 18.96
C ASP A 652 -28.65 7.35 18.43
N PRO A 653 -28.32 8.65 18.33
CA PRO A 653 -27.15 9.12 17.59
C PRO A 653 -25.82 8.75 18.23
N ILE A 654 -25.80 8.40 19.52
CA ILE A 654 -24.58 8.05 20.26
C ILE A 654 -24.42 6.54 20.37
N ARG A 655 -25.41 5.80 20.90
CA ARG A 655 -25.23 4.36 21.16
C ARG A 655 -25.25 3.55 19.88
N LEU A 656 -26.12 3.87 18.91
CA LEU A 656 -26.11 3.17 17.63
C LEU A 656 -24.79 3.40 16.89
N ASN A 657 -24.26 4.62 16.91
CA ASN A 657 -22.94 4.92 16.34
C ASN A 657 -21.82 4.11 17.01
N ALA A 658 -21.82 3.98 18.34
CA ALA A 658 -20.84 3.15 19.05
C ALA A 658 -20.96 1.66 18.65
N ARG A 659 -22.19 1.15 18.50
CA ARG A 659 -22.45 -0.23 18.03
C ARG A 659 -21.94 -0.48 16.61
N LEU A 660 -21.96 0.52 15.73
CA LEU A 660 -21.39 0.36 14.38
C LEU A 660 -19.90 0.00 14.42
N GLY A 661 -19.19 0.38 15.47
CA GLY A 661 -17.76 0.17 15.58
C GLY A 661 -17.32 -1.08 16.35
N THR A 662 -18.24 -1.95 16.77
CA THR A 662 -17.97 -3.19 17.54
C THR A 662 -16.76 -3.98 17.01
N PHE A 663 -16.63 -4.14 15.69
CA PHE A 663 -15.54 -4.89 15.06
C PHE A 663 -14.38 -4.04 14.52
N THR A 664 -14.33 -2.75 14.87
CA THR A 664 -13.37 -1.79 14.30
C THR A 664 -12.58 -1.00 15.33
N HIS A 665 -13.12 -0.77 16.54
CA HIS A 665 -12.54 0.06 17.59
C HIS A 665 -11.14 -0.39 18.01
N PHE A 666 -10.92 -1.70 18.12
CA PHE A 666 -9.68 -2.26 18.65
C PHE A 666 -8.47 -2.11 17.71
N ALA A 667 -8.70 -1.99 16.40
CA ALA A 667 -7.63 -2.17 15.40
C ALA A 667 -6.46 -1.19 15.58
N ASN A 668 -6.72 0.11 15.77
CA ASN A 668 -5.65 1.08 15.97
C ASN A 668 -5.08 1.09 17.39
N ILE A 669 -5.87 0.64 18.36
CA ILE A 669 -5.47 0.51 19.77
C ILE A 669 -4.34 -0.52 19.88
N VAL A 670 -4.50 -1.67 19.20
CA VAL A 670 -3.50 -2.75 19.17
C VAL A 670 -2.69 -2.81 17.88
N ASP A 671 -2.57 -1.68 17.18
CA ASP A 671 -1.65 -1.47 16.05
C ASP A 671 -1.80 -2.46 14.86
N LEU A 672 -3.04 -2.87 14.56
CA LEU A 672 -3.36 -3.71 13.41
C LEU A 672 -3.44 -2.90 12.12
N CYS A 673 -3.25 -3.57 10.99
CA CYS A 673 -3.65 -3.10 9.66
C CYS A 673 -4.85 -3.89 9.16
N GLY A 674 -5.56 -3.41 8.15
CA GLY A 674 -6.59 -4.20 7.49
C GLY A 674 -7.41 -3.45 6.47
N LEU A 675 -8.25 -4.18 5.74
CA LEU A 675 -9.12 -3.61 4.72
C LEU A 675 -10.53 -4.20 4.78
N SER A 676 -11.51 -3.30 4.72
CA SER A 676 -12.90 -3.66 4.45
C SER A 676 -13.06 -3.92 2.96
N VAL A 677 -13.68 -5.04 2.62
CA VAL A 677 -14.00 -5.43 1.25
C VAL A 677 -15.44 -5.93 1.14
N PRO A 678 -16.10 -5.70 0.00
CA PRO A 678 -17.40 -6.31 -0.28
C PRO A 678 -17.32 -7.84 -0.23
N ALA A 679 -18.30 -8.47 0.41
CA ALA A 679 -18.35 -9.92 0.63
C ALA A 679 -19.69 -10.57 0.25
N GLY A 680 -20.64 -9.78 -0.24
CA GLY A 680 -21.95 -10.21 -0.73
C GLY A 680 -22.98 -9.08 -0.70
N THR A 681 -24.21 -9.42 -1.03
CA THR A 681 -25.37 -8.52 -0.96
C THR A 681 -26.53 -9.22 -0.24
N TYR A 682 -27.50 -8.44 0.22
CA TYR A 682 -28.78 -8.92 0.73
C TYR A 682 -29.91 -7.99 0.34
N LEU A 683 -31.14 -8.48 0.37
CA LEU A 683 -32.33 -7.66 0.19
C LEU A 683 -32.78 -7.14 1.56
N ASP A 684 -33.02 -5.84 1.66
CA ASP A 684 -33.70 -5.26 2.82
C ASP A 684 -35.21 -5.60 2.82
N GLU A 685 -35.93 -5.14 3.84
CA GLU A 685 -37.38 -5.35 3.96
C GLU A 685 -38.18 -4.73 2.81
N LYS A 686 -37.62 -3.72 2.12
CA LYS A 686 -38.23 -3.04 0.96
C LYS A 686 -37.85 -3.71 -0.37
N GLY A 687 -37.01 -4.75 -0.36
CA GLY A 687 -36.50 -5.42 -1.56
C GLY A 687 -35.34 -4.69 -2.24
N THR A 688 -34.71 -3.73 -1.57
CA THR A 688 -33.49 -3.04 -2.04
C THR A 688 -32.29 -3.94 -1.84
N GLU A 689 -31.47 -4.14 -2.87
CA GLU A 689 -30.21 -4.88 -2.74
C GLU A 689 -29.13 -4.00 -2.08
N LEU A 690 -28.67 -4.41 -0.90
CA LEU A 690 -27.70 -3.69 -0.08
C LEU A 690 -26.38 -4.46 0.05
N PRO A 691 -25.24 -3.76 0.18
CA PRO A 691 -23.94 -4.38 0.30
C PRO A 691 -23.70 -4.95 1.70
N PHE A 692 -22.89 -6.01 1.77
CA PHE A 692 -22.29 -6.51 2.99
C PHE A 692 -20.77 -6.57 2.83
N GLY A 693 -20.03 -6.18 3.86
CA GLY A 693 -18.57 -6.16 3.84
C GLY A 693 -17.94 -6.83 5.05
N VAL A 694 -16.80 -7.48 4.84
CA VAL A 694 -15.93 -8.00 5.90
C VAL A 694 -14.63 -7.23 5.95
N THR A 695 -14.01 -7.12 7.13
CA THR A 695 -12.67 -6.57 7.28
C THR A 695 -11.67 -7.71 7.47
N ILE A 696 -10.64 -7.73 6.63
CA ILE A 696 -9.47 -8.60 6.78
C ILE A 696 -8.41 -7.79 7.55
N LEU A 697 -8.14 -8.18 8.80
CA LEU A 697 -7.16 -7.55 9.70
C LEU A 697 -5.89 -8.41 9.79
N ALA A 698 -4.74 -7.76 9.92
CA ALA A 698 -3.46 -8.41 10.18
C ALA A 698 -2.64 -7.60 11.19
N GLY A 699 -1.61 -8.23 11.75
CA GLY A 699 -0.66 -7.56 12.63
C GLY A 699 0.07 -6.38 11.98
N SER A 700 0.67 -5.53 12.80
CA SER A 700 1.50 -4.40 12.37
C SER A 700 2.55 -4.85 11.34
N GLY A 701 2.60 -4.19 10.18
CA GLY A 701 3.54 -4.47 9.10
C GLY A 701 3.12 -5.59 8.13
N PHE A 702 2.01 -6.29 8.39
CA PHE A 702 1.47 -7.39 7.55
C PHE A 702 0.44 -6.93 6.51
N ASP A 703 0.50 -5.65 6.12
CA ASP A 703 -0.40 -5.01 5.16
C ASP A 703 -0.59 -5.81 3.86
N ALA A 704 0.52 -6.28 3.29
CA ALA A 704 0.51 -7.03 2.04
C ALA A 704 -0.19 -8.38 2.17
N LYS A 705 -0.02 -9.07 3.31
CA LYS A 705 -0.71 -10.33 3.60
C LYS A 705 -2.22 -10.11 3.65
N ALA A 706 -2.67 -9.06 4.34
CA ALA A 706 -4.09 -8.72 4.40
C ALA A 706 -4.63 -8.41 2.98
N LEU A 707 -3.89 -7.64 2.18
CA LEU A 707 -4.24 -7.32 0.80
C LEU A 707 -4.30 -8.57 -0.09
N ASP A 708 -3.41 -9.54 0.09
CA ASP A 708 -3.40 -10.79 -0.69
C ASP A 708 -4.63 -11.64 -0.37
N VAL A 709 -4.98 -11.79 0.91
CA VAL A 709 -6.19 -12.55 1.33
C VAL A 709 -7.46 -11.84 0.88
N ALA A 710 -7.51 -10.52 0.99
CA ALA A 710 -8.65 -9.72 0.53
C ALA A 710 -8.85 -9.82 -0.99
N ARG A 711 -7.76 -9.84 -1.78
CA ARG A 711 -7.83 -10.07 -3.24
C ARG A 711 -8.49 -11.41 -3.55
N VAL A 712 -8.11 -12.48 -2.82
CA VAL A 712 -8.71 -13.80 -2.99
C VAL A 712 -10.21 -13.76 -2.72
N LEU A 713 -10.65 -13.10 -1.65
CA LEU A 713 -12.08 -12.95 -1.33
C LEU A 713 -12.83 -12.14 -2.40
N GLU A 714 -12.21 -11.06 -2.92
CA GLU A 714 -12.76 -10.25 -3.99
C GLU A 714 -12.97 -11.09 -5.28
N GLU A 715 -11.96 -11.89 -5.67
CA GLU A 715 -12.00 -12.75 -6.85
C GLU A 715 -13.11 -13.83 -6.75
N VAL A 716 -13.22 -14.52 -5.61
CA VAL A 716 -14.26 -15.57 -5.43
C VAL A 716 -15.66 -14.99 -5.26
N THR A 717 -15.78 -13.73 -4.88
CA THR A 717 -17.09 -13.05 -4.75
C THR A 717 -17.57 -12.51 -6.10
N LYS A 718 -16.68 -11.98 -6.95
CA LYS A 718 -17.00 -11.52 -8.33
C LYS A 718 -17.26 -12.67 -9.33
N ALA A 719 -16.85 -13.90 -9.02
CA ALA A 719 -16.97 -15.05 -9.93
C ALA A 719 -18.39 -15.65 -10.03
N LYS A 720 -19.40 -14.96 -9.50
CA LYS A 720 -20.84 -15.28 -9.58
C LYS A 720 -21.57 -14.04 -10.05
#